data_AF-A2DIH5-F1
#
_entry.id   AF-A2DIH5-F1
#
_cell.length_a   1.000
_cell.length_b   1.000
_cell.length_c   1.000
_cell.angle_alpha   90.00
_cell.angle_beta   90.00
_cell.angle_gamma   90.00
#
_symmetry.space_group_name_H-M   'P 1'
#
loop_
_entity.id
_entity.type
_entity.pdbx_description
1 polymer ?
#
loop_
_entity_poly.entity_id
_entity_poly.type
_entity_poly.pdbx_seq_one_letter_code
_entity_poly.pdbx_strand_id
1 'polypeptide(L)'
;MSTCSSNWSNSQGSHTKGDLLQIQEMKLQNEHLQARIEQLQNSLDTTNSQLRQALETASTVNPLHEENIALKLQLREATDNYTKTKNSFICQLAELNQKLDDEKSKNAKAVEEQAKEITKLKNYSNKTQKERDLVTDELITYKEQLADATTKVQKLVKHKAKARSMIDMLSNKIDQLESVTNELSTENDKLTAAKRSLETENAQLKDQIENLKQSDKHNTDTLHYAQTENKNLCSAIESLQEQFEIQKDDFTSIAEERDSLLQIIKKLHSAICYYENELDSLKQQNALLQDKSKKAAVKPQLFSDQFDITQITFPFDDDLKKQINTIIGFDHFQPMQKLQLIINEITKSLNNLQQKAKESTQNAETFENDNKILKENYNKSNILLSTLAREWKNLECNEEKIDAIEFCENDKNFLEFLAEEIPKIKELPEDAQNLLAEESANLRHEILENLSKKDKVYANLVSVVFLDNQRLRKQLEKVLASCNKKEQLMQTLESVGVEDVYDLPEIIKELQSQIDHLKDTRRELHVALVEARNALKERVTNDEQMQNQLNENKQKLSELYAENQRLKCEFERLHNNTSITMPIIPQTPTTKPVQIEPKYVKEENDDDELKLTLKNLHDTIKSKTEEIEKLKKTLKELTEEANLAKDDFKRHLKRKENEIQNLEMCLQKVTENLQKSKKKLKIEKQKIYNEHQNEVNQIVMNFEKAKQELNQSLTENKEKVEKLSSANSKIQNDLQAKQDESKSLKDENNSLITKVQNLENKLQLMNDQIAKEQKQNQANTTVKLLNQENLHQKETKELRMKYESEKKRMMDFITSHLGSLYGIIDFDYDENSISQLFIKIQNDLNKLKYFQDQATKL
;
A
#
# COMPACT_ATOMS: atom_id res chain seq x y z
N MET A 1 32.24 141.67 -124.86
CA MET A 1 33.59 142.18 -125.15
C MET A 1 33.87 141.87 -126.62
N SER A 2 34.16 142.83 -127.52
CA SER A 2 34.27 144.28 -127.34
C SER A 2 34.00 145.07 -128.65
N THR A 3 33.26 146.20 -128.52
CA THR A 3 33.34 147.50 -129.25
C THR A 3 33.78 147.59 -130.74
N CYS A 4 32.96 148.26 -131.59
CA CYS A 4 33.24 149.62 -132.14
C CYS A 4 32.17 150.22 -133.12
N SER A 5 31.85 151.51 -132.90
CA SER A 5 31.51 152.68 -133.79
C SER A 5 31.39 152.58 -135.35
N SER A 6 30.69 153.46 -136.11
CA SER A 6 29.71 154.57 -135.86
C SER A 6 29.29 155.36 -137.16
N ASN A 7 28.15 156.09 -137.16
CA ASN A 7 27.75 157.22 -138.07
C ASN A 7 27.40 156.89 -139.55
N TRP A 8 26.63 157.63 -140.39
CA TRP A 8 25.78 158.87 -140.40
C TRP A 8 24.90 158.87 -141.72
N SER A 9 24.02 159.80 -142.17
CA SER A 9 23.40 161.11 -141.78
C SER A 9 22.16 161.45 -142.69
N ASN A 10 21.51 162.64 -142.55
CA ASN A 10 20.28 163.10 -143.27
C ASN A 10 20.50 164.13 -144.42
N SER A 11 19.52 164.34 -145.33
CA SER A 11 18.64 165.56 -145.38
C SER A 11 17.82 165.81 -146.68
N GLN A 12 16.62 166.41 -146.52
CA GLN A 12 15.83 167.42 -147.33
C GLN A 12 15.86 167.48 -148.89
N GLY A 13 14.88 168.03 -149.62
CA GLY A 13 13.51 168.47 -149.25
C GLY A 13 12.83 169.52 -150.19
N SER A 14 11.50 169.39 -150.37
CA SER A 14 10.50 170.43 -150.76
C SER A 14 10.12 170.76 -152.24
N HIS A 15 8.78 170.78 -152.47
CA HIS A 15 7.93 171.55 -153.42
C HIS A 15 8.15 171.56 -154.96
N THR A 16 7.14 171.09 -155.71
CA THR A 16 6.09 171.97 -156.31
C THR A 16 4.87 171.19 -156.84
N LYS A 17 3.78 171.90 -157.18
CA LYS A 17 2.42 171.33 -157.42
C LYS A 17 2.30 170.45 -158.68
N GLY A 18 2.25 169.13 -158.49
CA GLY A 18 1.74 168.18 -159.50
C GLY A 18 1.31 166.81 -158.95
N ASP A 19 1.32 166.62 -157.63
CA ASP A 19 2.16 165.56 -157.07
C ASP A 19 1.42 164.62 -156.08
N LEU A 20 0.12 164.38 -156.30
CA LEU A 20 -0.73 163.68 -155.31
C LEU A 20 -1.02 162.19 -155.61
N LEU A 21 -1.04 161.78 -156.88
CA LEU A 21 -1.40 160.41 -157.26
C LEU A 21 -0.22 159.43 -157.12
N GLN A 22 0.95 159.81 -157.63
CA GLN A 22 2.10 158.90 -157.80
C GLN A 22 2.83 158.59 -156.48
N ILE A 23 2.83 159.52 -155.52
CA ILE A 23 3.43 159.34 -154.20
C ILE A 23 2.68 158.27 -153.38
N GLN A 24 1.35 158.19 -153.52
CA GLN A 24 0.53 157.25 -152.75
C GLN A 24 0.76 155.80 -153.19
N GLU A 25 1.01 155.58 -154.48
CA GLU A 25 1.27 154.25 -155.07
C GLU A 25 2.66 153.71 -154.69
N MET A 26 3.70 154.55 -154.76
CA MET A 26 5.07 154.19 -154.33
C MET A 26 5.17 153.88 -152.82
N LYS A 27 4.43 154.60 -151.97
CA LYS A 27 4.48 154.35 -150.51
C LYS A 27 3.95 152.95 -150.16
N LEU A 28 2.89 152.52 -150.84
CA LEU A 28 2.23 151.24 -150.65
C LEU A 28 3.13 150.07 -151.11
N GLN A 29 3.92 150.24 -152.18
CA GLN A 29 4.94 149.26 -152.59
C GLN A 29 6.08 149.10 -151.57
N ASN A 30 6.55 150.21 -150.98
CA ASN A 30 7.67 150.16 -150.02
C ASN A 30 7.26 149.46 -148.70
N GLU A 31 6.06 149.75 -148.18
CA GLU A 31 5.51 149.06 -147.00
C GLU A 31 5.38 147.54 -147.27
N HIS A 32 4.99 147.15 -148.48
CA HIS A 32 4.87 145.74 -148.89
C HIS A 32 6.21 145.00 -148.98
N LEU A 33 7.29 145.69 -149.37
CA LEU A 33 8.65 145.13 -149.40
C LEU A 33 9.24 145.01 -147.99
N GLN A 34 9.03 146.03 -147.14
CA GLN A 34 9.58 146.06 -145.79
C GLN A 34 8.99 144.95 -144.90
N ALA A 35 7.66 144.74 -144.96
CA ALA A 35 7.00 143.62 -144.30
C ALA A 35 7.51 142.24 -144.78
N ARG A 36 7.91 142.12 -146.05
CA ARG A 36 8.39 140.85 -146.62
C ARG A 36 9.84 140.51 -146.22
N ILE A 37 10.67 141.53 -145.95
CA ILE A 37 12.00 141.33 -145.36
C ILE A 37 11.86 140.84 -143.91
N GLU A 38 11.01 141.49 -143.13
CA GLU A 38 10.75 141.12 -141.73
C GLU A 38 10.19 139.69 -141.59
N GLN A 39 9.33 139.27 -142.52
CA GLN A 39 8.81 137.89 -142.58
C GLN A 39 9.91 136.84 -142.91
N LEU A 40 10.89 137.19 -143.74
CA LEU A 40 12.03 136.30 -144.04
C LEU A 40 13.04 136.23 -142.88
N GLN A 41 13.27 137.34 -142.19
CA GLN A 41 14.15 137.41 -141.02
C GLN A 41 13.70 136.41 -139.93
N ASN A 42 12.40 136.48 -139.55
CA ASN A 42 11.81 135.61 -138.55
C ASN A 42 11.86 134.11 -138.92
N SER A 43 11.77 133.78 -140.21
CA SER A 43 11.89 132.39 -140.70
C SER A 43 13.31 131.83 -140.50
N LEU A 44 14.33 132.66 -140.73
CA LEU A 44 15.74 132.26 -140.60
C LEU A 44 16.11 131.96 -139.13
N ASP A 45 15.72 132.84 -138.21
CA ASP A 45 16.00 132.67 -136.78
C ASP A 45 15.26 131.46 -136.17
N THR A 46 14.01 131.23 -136.59
CA THR A 46 13.24 130.03 -136.20
C THR A 46 13.97 128.75 -136.63
N THR A 47 14.50 128.72 -137.86
CA THR A 47 15.21 127.55 -138.41
C THR A 47 16.53 127.30 -137.68
N ASN A 48 17.31 128.35 -137.38
CA ASN A 48 18.57 128.24 -136.63
C ASN A 48 18.36 127.72 -135.19
N SER A 49 17.25 128.11 -134.54
CA SER A 49 16.92 127.64 -133.19
C SER A 49 16.67 126.13 -133.16
N GLN A 50 15.88 125.62 -134.12
CA GLN A 50 15.58 124.19 -134.24
C GLN A 50 16.83 123.34 -134.53
N LEU A 51 17.75 123.84 -135.35
CA LEU A 51 18.97 123.14 -135.74
C LEU A 51 19.97 123.00 -134.57
N ARG A 52 20.03 123.99 -133.66
CA ARG A 52 20.79 123.85 -132.40
C ARG A 52 20.18 122.80 -131.48
N GLN A 53 18.86 122.83 -131.29
CA GLN A 53 18.16 121.94 -130.36
C GLN A 53 18.27 120.46 -130.75
N ALA A 54 18.28 120.16 -132.06
CA ALA A 54 18.51 118.82 -132.60
C ALA A 54 19.94 118.31 -132.37
N LEU A 55 20.96 119.16 -132.51
CA LEU A 55 22.37 118.79 -132.26
C LEU A 55 22.63 118.48 -130.77
N GLU A 56 21.97 119.21 -129.87
CA GLU A 56 22.13 119.02 -128.43
C GLU A 56 21.57 117.66 -127.96
N THR A 57 20.37 117.29 -128.43
CA THR A 57 19.73 115.99 -128.14
C THR A 57 20.46 114.78 -128.73
N ALA A 58 21.21 114.95 -129.83
CA ALA A 58 22.02 113.86 -130.39
C ALA A 58 23.19 113.44 -129.47
N SER A 59 23.70 114.36 -128.64
CA SER A 59 24.84 114.09 -127.75
C SER A 59 24.49 113.21 -126.53
N THR A 60 23.23 113.20 -126.10
CA THR A 60 22.78 112.58 -124.84
C THR A 60 22.39 111.10 -124.94
N VAL A 61 22.44 110.48 -126.13
CA VAL A 61 21.90 109.13 -126.36
C VAL A 61 22.86 108.00 -125.94
N ASN A 62 24.17 108.20 -126.06
CA ASN A 62 25.16 107.13 -125.77
C ASN A 62 25.16 106.63 -124.31
N PRO A 63 25.16 107.48 -123.26
CA PRO A 63 25.24 107.01 -121.88
C PRO A 63 24.08 106.09 -121.47
N LEU A 64 22.86 106.39 -121.96
CA LEU A 64 21.66 105.60 -121.70
C LEU A 64 21.70 104.21 -122.36
N HIS A 65 22.53 104.01 -123.39
CA HIS A 65 22.72 102.70 -124.01
C HIS A 65 23.61 101.80 -123.16
N GLU A 66 24.70 102.35 -122.59
CA GLU A 66 25.61 101.63 -121.69
C GLU A 66 24.91 101.21 -120.39
N GLU A 67 24.11 102.09 -119.79
CA GLU A 67 23.29 101.77 -118.61
C GLU A 67 22.29 100.63 -118.89
N ASN A 68 21.67 100.63 -120.07
CA ASN A 68 20.74 99.58 -120.48
C ASN A 68 21.41 98.20 -120.62
N ILE A 69 22.69 98.17 -121.03
CA ILE A 69 23.52 96.96 -121.09
C ILE A 69 23.90 96.50 -119.67
N ALA A 70 24.31 97.42 -118.80
CA ALA A 70 24.67 97.11 -117.41
C ALA A 70 23.49 96.50 -116.62
N LEU A 71 22.28 97.08 -116.73
CA LEU A 71 21.07 96.56 -116.08
C LEU A 71 20.69 95.16 -116.59
N LYS A 72 20.86 94.88 -117.89
CA LYS A 72 20.64 93.54 -118.47
C LYS A 72 21.66 92.51 -117.95
N LEU A 73 22.89 92.93 -117.67
CA LEU A 73 23.90 92.06 -117.09
C LEU A 73 23.54 91.69 -115.63
N GLN A 74 23.22 92.69 -114.80
CA GLN A 74 22.80 92.49 -113.40
C GLN A 74 21.55 91.62 -113.28
N LEU A 75 20.55 91.81 -114.15
CA LEU A 75 19.33 90.99 -114.17
C LEU A 75 19.65 89.51 -114.46
N ARG A 76 20.65 89.24 -115.30
CA ARG A 76 21.10 87.89 -115.64
C ARG A 76 21.83 87.23 -114.48
N GLU A 77 22.77 87.93 -113.84
CA GLU A 77 23.47 87.45 -112.64
C GLU A 77 22.50 87.19 -111.48
N ALA A 78 21.51 88.06 -111.26
CA ALA A 78 20.45 87.84 -110.28
C ALA A 78 19.62 86.59 -110.59
N THR A 79 19.30 86.35 -111.87
CA THR A 79 18.54 85.16 -112.31
C THR A 79 19.35 83.87 -112.12
N ASP A 80 20.63 83.87 -112.46
CA ASP A 80 21.52 82.72 -112.27
C ASP A 80 21.75 82.42 -110.78
N ASN A 81 21.92 83.44 -109.95
CA ASN A 81 22.08 83.29 -108.50
C ASN A 81 20.77 82.84 -107.81
N TYR A 82 19.61 83.32 -108.25
CA TYR A 82 18.32 82.77 -107.82
C TYR A 82 18.19 81.28 -108.20
N THR A 83 18.57 80.91 -109.43
CA THR A 83 18.50 79.53 -109.91
C THR A 83 19.44 78.60 -109.14
N LYS A 84 20.68 79.02 -108.86
CA LYS A 84 21.62 78.28 -107.99
C LYS A 84 21.05 78.10 -106.58
N THR A 85 20.50 79.18 -106.00
CA THR A 85 19.91 79.16 -104.65
C THR A 85 18.71 78.23 -104.57
N LYS A 86 17.79 78.29 -105.55
CA LYS A 86 16.64 77.39 -105.68
C LYS A 86 17.08 75.92 -105.76
N ASN A 87 18.08 75.61 -106.59
CA ASN A 87 18.57 74.24 -106.73
C ASN A 87 19.26 73.76 -105.44
N SER A 88 19.99 74.62 -104.73
CA SER A 88 20.56 74.32 -103.41
C SER A 88 19.48 73.96 -102.38
N PHE A 89 18.38 74.71 -102.30
CA PHE A 89 17.26 74.38 -101.43
C PHE A 89 16.55 73.07 -101.82
N ILE A 90 16.44 72.75 -103.12
CA ILE A 90 15.90 71.46 -103.57
C ILE A 90 16.78 70.29 -103.09
N CYS A 91 18.10 70.42 -103.18
CA CYS A 91 19.04 69.42 -102.63
C CYS A 91 18.92 69.29 -101.11
N GLN A 92 18.86 70.40 -100.38
CA GLN A 92 18.69 70.39 -98.92
C GLN A 92 17.35 69.76 -98.49
N LEU A 93 16.26 70.00 -99.22
CA LEU A 93 14.98 69.35 -98.98
C LEU A 93 15.01 67.84 -99.26
N ALA A 94 15.72 67.41 -100.32
CA ALA A 94 15.92 65.99 -100.60
C ALA A 94 16.72 65.30 -99.47
N GLU A 95 17.82 65.91 -99.02
CA GLU A 95 18.60 65.42 -97.88
C GLU A 95 17.79 65.36 -96.58
N LEU A 96 16.98 66.38 -96.30
CA LEU A 96 16.14 66.42 -95.09
C LEU A 96 15.04 65.36 -95.12
N ASN A 97 14.40 65.15 -96.27
CA ASN A 97 13.42 64.07 -96.44
C ASN A 97 14.07 62.69 -96.27
N GLN A 98 15.25 62.46 -96.84
CA GLN A 98 15.94 61.18 -96.69
C GLN A 98 16.39 60.94 -95.24
N LYS A 99 16.93 61.96 -94.55
CA LYS A 99 17.25 61.88 -93.11
C LYS A 99 15.99 61.60 -92.26
N LEU A 100 14.85 62.20 -92.62
CA LEU A 100 13.57 61.95 -91.94
C LEU A 100 13.07 60.52 -92.14
N ASP A 101 13.21 59.94 -93.34
CA ASP A 101 12.81 58.55 -93.61
C ASP A 101 13.79 57.53 -93.01
N ASP A 102 15.09 57.84 -92.94
CA ASP A 102 16.08 57.06 -92.18
C ASP A 102 15.74 57.05 -90.67
N GLU A 103 15.37 58.19 -90.08
CA GLU A 103 14.95 58.25 -88.67
C GLU A 103 13.60 57.57 -88.41
N LYS A 104 12.64 57.60 -89.35
CA LYS A 104 11.43 56.76 -89.28
C LYS A 104 11.80 55.28 -89.28
N SER A 105 12.73 54.86 -90.14
CA SER A 105 13.20 53.48 -90.24
C SER A 105 13.91 53.00 -88.97
N LYS A 106 14.73 53.86 -88.34
CA LYS A 106 15.34 53.59 -87.01
C LYS A 106 14.29 53.48 -85.91
N ASN A 107 13.37 54.45 -85.81
CA ASN A 107 12.31 54.43 -84.79
C ASN A 107 11.38 53.22 -84.94
N ALA A 108 11.02 52.83 -86.17
CA ALA A 108 10.22 51.64 -86.41
C ALA A 108 10.90 50.36 -85.86
N LYS A 109 12.21 50.21 -86.10
CA LYS A 109 13.00 49.09 -85.55
C LYS A 109 13.10 49.13 -84.04
N ALA A 110 13.39 50.30 -83.46
CA ALA A 110 13.47 50.48 -82.01
C ALA A 110 12.14 50.15 -81.29
N VAL A 111 11.00 50.56 -81.88
CA VAL A 111 9.66 50.21 -81.38
C VAL A 111 9.37 48.70 -81.53
N GLU A 112 9.80 48.07 -82.63
CA GLU A 112 9.66 46.62 -82.82
C GLU A 112 10.51 45.82 -81.80
N GLU A 113 11.73 46.27 -81.51
CA GLU A 113 12.62 45.68 -80.51
C GLU A 113 12.06 45.86 -79.09
N GLN A 114 11.59 47.05 -78.72
CA GLN A 114 10.90 47.29 -77.45
C GLN A 114 9.63 46.44 -77.32
N ALA A 115 8.83 46.29 -78.39
CA ALA A 115 7.64 45.43 -78.36
C ALA A 115 8.00 43.95 -78.14
N LYS A 116 9.09 43.46 -78.75
CA LYS A 116 9.64 42.12 -78.51
C LYS A 116 10.15 41.95 -77.07
N GLU A 117 10.81 42.97 -76.52
CA GLU A 117 11.31 42.95 -75.13
C GLU A 117 10.18 42.99 -74.10
N ILE A 118 9.20 43.89 -74.26
CA ILE A 118 7.98 43.93 -73.44
C ILE A 118 7.25 42.58 -73.49
N THR A 119 7.20 41.93 -74.65
CA THR A 119 6.59 40.59 -74.78
C THR A 119 7.39 39.51 -74.03
N LYS A 120 8.73 39.54 -74.08
CA LYS A 120 9.59 38.65 -73.27
C LYS A 120 9.38 38.87 -71.77
N LEU A 121 9.40 40.13 -71.33
CA LEU A 121 9.20 40.52 -69.92
C LEU A 121 7.81 40.12 -69.41
N LYS A 122 6.76 40.30 -70.21
CA LYS A 122 5.39 39.85 -69.88
C LYS A 122 5.32 38.33 -69.75
N ASN A 123 5.96 37.58 -70.65
CA ASN A 123 6.02 36.11 -70.56
C ASN A 123 6.83 35.63 -69.36
N TYR A 124 7.93 36.30 -69.01
CA TYR A 124 8.71 36.02 -67.80
C TYR A 124 7.89 36.30 -66.54
N SER A 125 7.23 37.46 -66.45
CA SER A 125 6.34 37.81 -65.34
C SER A 125 5.21 36.80 -65.17
N ASN A 126 4.59 36.34 -66.26
CA ASN A 126 3.55 35.30 -66.22
C ASN A 126 4.09 33.95 -65.72
N LYS A 127 5.34 33.59 -66.03
CA LYS A 127 5.99 32.38 -65.52
C LYS A 127 6.30 32.51 -64.02
N THR A 128 6.92 33.62 -63.61
CA THR A 128 7.23 33.92 -62.21
C THR A 128 5.97 34.02 -61.34
N GLN A 129 4.85 34.49 -61.89
CA GLN A 129 3.58 34.51 -61.17
C GLN A 129 3.04 33.08 -60.95
N LYS A 130 3.01 32.23 -62.00
CA LYS A 130 2.63 30.81 -61.81
C LYS A 130 3.52 30.07 -60.82
N GLU A 131 4.82 30.36 -60.80
CA GLU A 131 5.76 29.80 -59.83
C GLU A 131 5.47 30.28 -58.41
N ARG A 132 5.09 31.56 -58.23
CA ARG A 132 4.63 32.09 -56.94
C ARG A 132 3.32 31.45 -56.49
N ASP A 133 2.37 31.27 -57.41
CA ASP A 133 1.06 30.69 -57.11
C ASP A 133 1.23 29.22 -56.65
N LEU A 134 2.04 28.42 -57.37
CA LEU A 134 2.41 27.05 -56.97
C LEU A 134 3.09 27.00 -55.58
N VAL A 135 4.08 27.86 -55.33
CA VAL A 135 4.75 27.94 -54.02
C VAL A 135 3.78 28.39 -52.91
N THR A 136 2.73 29.14 -53.25
CA THR A 136 1.68 29.54 -52.29
C THR A 136 0.78 28.35 -51.93
N ASP A 137 0.38 27.54 -52.91
CA ASP A 137 -0.41 26.32 -52.69
C ASP A 137 0.38 25.25 -51.92
N GLU A 138 1.68 25.07 -52.23
CA GLU A 138 2.60 24.23 -51.44
C GLU A 138 2.70 24.74 -49.99
N LEU A 139 2.86 26.05 -49.78
CA LEU A 139 2.99 26.66 -48.45
C LEU A 139 1.70 26.58 -47.63
N ILE A 140 0.53 26.62 -48.28
CA ILE A 140 -0.78 26.31 -47.64
C ILE A 140 -0.79 24.83 -47.22
N THR A 141 -0.45 23.93 -48.13
CA THR A 141 -0.41 22.47 -47.88
C THR A 141 0.52 22.13 -46.70
N TYR A 142 1.71 22.73 -46.65
CA TYR A 142 2.65 22.54 -45.53
C TYR A 142 2.15 23.14 -44.21
N LYS A 143 1.41 24.26 -44.23
CA LYS A 143 0.76 24.81 -43.02
C LYS A 143 -0.32 23.88 -42.47
N GLU A 144 -1.13 23.28 -43.34
CA GLU A 144 -2.15 22.31 -42.94
C GLU A 144 -1.50 21.05 -42.36
N GLN A 145 -0.48 20.49 -43.02
CA GLN A 145 0.30 19.37 -42.49
C GLN A 145 0.95 19.68 -41.13
N LEU A 146 1.48 20.90 -40.94
CA LEU A 146 2.08 21.34 -39.68
C LEU A 146 1.03 21.52 -38.57
N ALA A 147 -0.15 22.04 -38.88
CA ALA A 147 -1.26 22.12 -37.94
C ALA A 147 -1.73 20.72 -37.52
N ASP A 148 -1.86 19.80 -38.48
CA ASP A 148 -2.29 18.43 -38.24
C ASP A 148 -1.24 17.63 -37.43
N ALA A 149 0.05 17.83 -37.72
CA ALA A 149 1.15 17.34 -36.88
C ALA A 149 1.11 17.93 -35.45
N THR A 150 0.84 19.24 -35.32
CA THR A 150 0.73 19.92 -34.03
C THR A 150 -0.41 19.36 -33.18
N THR A 151 -1.59 19.11 -33.76
CA THR A 151 -2.70 18.49 -32.99
C THR A 151 -2.42 17.03 -32.62
N LYS A 152 -1.70 16.28 -33.46
CA LYS A 152 -1.20 14.92 -33.13
C LYS A 152 -0.22 14.96 -31.97
N VAL A 153 0.74 15.89 -31.96
CA VAL A 153 1.67 16.11 -30.84
C VAL A 153 0.93 16.49 -29.56
N GLN A 154 -0.03 17.41 -29.61
CA GLN A 154 -0.84 17.78 -28.43
C GLN A 154 -1.66 16.60 -27.87
N LYS A 155 -2.22 15.75 -28.74
CA LYS A 155 -2.87 14.50 -28.34
C LYS A 155 -1.87 13.55 -27.66
N LEU A 156 -0.71 13.33 -28.26
CA LEU A 156 0.36 12.47 -27.69
C LEU A 156 0.86 12.99 -26.33
N VAL A 157 1.02 14.30 -26.15
CA VAL A 157 1.37 14.91 -24.85
C VAL A 157 0.29 14.64 -23.80
N LYS A 158 -1.01 14.78 -24.14
CA LYS A 158 -2.12 14.44 -23.23
C LYS A 158 -2.16 12.94 -22.90
N HIS A 159 -1.86 12.06 -23.86
CA HIS A 159 -1.74 10.62 -23.59
C HIS A 159 -0.52 10.31 -22.71
N LYS A 160 0.64 10.94 -22.93
CA LYS A 160 1.85 10.78 -22.10
C LYS A 160 1.64 11.27 -20.66
N ALA A 161 0.88 12.36 -20.46
CA ALA A 161 0.50 12.84 -19.13
C ALA A 161 -0.42 11.85 -18.40
N LYS A 162 -1.44 11.31 -19.07
CA LYS A 162 -2.30 10.24 -18.52
C LYS A 162 -1.50 8.96 -18.20
N ALA A 163 -0.60 8.56 -19.08
CA ALA A 163 0.25 7.38 -18.88
C ALA A 163 1.18 7.56 -17.67
N ARG A 164 1.78 8.74 -17.48
CA ARG A 164 2.54 9.06 -16.25
C ARG A 164 1.68 8.95 -15.00
N SER A 165 0.56 9.68 -14.93
CA SER A 165 -0.34 9.60 -13.77
C SER A 165 -0.81 8.17 -13.46
N MET A 166 -0.97 7.30 -14.46
CA MET A 166 -1.27 5.88 -14.26
C MET A 166 -0.07 5.05 -13.78
N ILE A 167 1.15 5.35 -14.24
CA ILE A 167 2.40 4.77 -13.71
C ILE A 167 2.59 5.21 -12.24
N ASP A 168 2.39 6.50 -11.94
CA ASP A 168 2.52 7.05 -10.59
C ASP A 168 1.54 6.36 -9.62
N MET A 169 0.27 6.17 -10.02
CA MET A 169 -0.73 5.40 -9.26
C MET A 169 -0.39 3.91 -9.13
N LEU A 170 0.25 3.31 -10.13
CA LEU A 170 0.67 1.91 -10.07
C LEU A 170 1.92 1.73 -9.18
N SER A 171 2.85 2.68 -9.18
CA SER A 171 4.02 2.70 -8.27
C SER A 171 3.54 2.77 -6.83
N ASN A 172 2.73 3.76 -6.48
CA ASN A 172 2.16 3.89 -5.12
C ASN A 172 1.43 2.62 -4.66
N LYS A 173 0.84 1.85 -5.59
CA LYS A 173 0.17 0.59 -5.28
C LYS A 173 1.12 -0.61 -5.18
N ILE A 174 2.27 -0.59 -5.87
CA ILE A 174 3.37 -1.53 -5.64
C ILE A 174 3.97 -1.26 -4.27
N ASP A 175 4.29 0.00 -3.94
CA ASP A 175 4.84 0.40 -2.64
C ASP A 175 3.95 -0.03 -1.47
N GLN A 176 2.62 0.11 -1.61
CA GLN A 176 1.63 -0.41 -0.65
C GLN A 176 1.63 -1.94 -0.53
N LEU A 177 1.74 -2.65 -1.65
CA LEU A 177 1.80 -4.13 -1.64
C LEU A 177 3.12 -4.64 -1.08
N GLU A 178 4.23 -3.92 -1.26
CA GLU A 178 5.52 -4.23 -0.63
C GLU A 178 5.46 -4.00 0.89
N SER A 179 4.82 -2.93 1.37
CA SER A 179 4.57 -2.73 2.82
C SER A 179 3.80 -3.91 3.42
N VAL A 180 2.63 -4.25 2.84
CA VAL A 180 1.80 -5.38 3.29
C VAL A 180 2.54 -6.72 3.19
N THR A 181 3.40 -6.91 2.19
CA THR A 181 4.24 -8.13 2.05
C THR A 181 5.29 -8.21 3.14
N ASN A 182 5.92 -7.08 3.50
CA ASN A 182 6.88 -7.02 4.60
C ASN A 182 6.19 -7.25 5.96
N GLU A 183 5.04 -6.61 6.18
CA GLU A 183 4.20 -6.82 7.37
C GLU A 183 3.83 -8.30 7.53
N LEU A 184 3.28 -8.93 6.49
CA LEU A 184 2.97 -10.37 6.46
C LEU A 184 4.19 -11.26 6.66
N SER A 185 5.38 -10.88 6.16
CA SER A 185 6.62 -11.61 6.43
C SER A 185 6.97 -11.56 7.92
N THR A 186 6.93 -10.37 8.54
CA THR A 186 7.23 -10.24 9.98
C THR A 186 6.22 -10.98 10.86
N GLU A 187 4.95 -11.03 10.47
CA GLU A 187 3.94 -11.79 11.21
C GLU A 187 4.11 -13.31 11.02
N ASN A 188 4.48 -13.75 9.82
CA ASN A 188 4.83 -15.16 9.57
C ASN A 188 6.10 -15.58 10.34
N ASP A 189 7.08 -14.68 10.52
CA ASP A 189 8.26 -14.93 11.35
C ASP A 189 7.90 -15.01 12.85
N LYS A 190 7.02 -14.12 13.35
CA LYS A 190 6.45 -14.23 14.72
C LYS A 190 5.70 -15.55 14.92
N LEU A 191 4.82 -15.93 13.99
CA LEU A 191 4.08 -17.20 14.02
C LEU A 191 5.03 -18.40 13.98
N THR A 192 6.12 -18.33 13.22
CA THR A 192 7.16 -19.38 13.17
C THR A 192 7.92 -19.47 14.50
N ALA A 193 8.23 -18.35 15.14
CA ALA A 193 8.86 -18.33 16.46
C ALA A 193 7.92 -18.86 17.56
N ALA A 194 6.67 -18.41 17.59
CA ALA A 194 5.64 -18.88 18.51
C ALA A 194 5.37 -20.38 18.35
N LYS A 195 5.28 -20.88 17.11
CA LYS A 195 5.16 -22.31 16.82
C LYS A 195 6.36 -23.09 17.38
N ARG A 196 7.59 -22.64 17.18
CA ARG A 196 8.79 -23.31 17.74
C ARG A 196 8.76 -23.34 19.27
N SER A 197 8.30 -22.26 19.91
CA SER A 197 8.12 -22.20 21.37
C SER A 197 7.11 -23.26 21.85
N LEU A 198 5.96 -23.36 21.20
CA LEU A 198 4.93 -24.36 21.49
C LEU A 198 5.42 -25.79 21.18
N GLU A 199 6.25 -26.00 20.16
CA GLU A 199 6.88 -27.29 19.87
C GLU A 199 7.88 -27.69 20.96
N THR A 200 8.67 -26.75 21.51
CA THR A 200 9.55 -27.02 22.67
C THR A 200 8.78 -27.24 23.97
N GLU A 201 7.69 -26.51 24.22
CA GLU A 201 6.81 -26.71 25.37
C GLU A 201 6.12 -28.09 25.30
N ASN A 202 5.62 -28.49 24.13
CA ASN A 202 5.07 -29.83 23.90
C ASN A 202 6.11 -30.96 24.07
N ALA A 203 7.41 -30.68 23.87
CA ALA A 203 8.47 -31.64 24.19
C ALA A 203 8.66 -31.75 25.71
N GLN A 204 8.79 -30.62 26.41
CA GLN A 204 8.92 -30.59 27.87
C GLN A 204 7.73 -31.23 28.59
N LEU A 205 6.49 -30.98 28.12
CA LEU A 205 5.28 -31.61 28.66
C LEU A 205 5.25 -33.13 28.43
N LYS A 206 5.78 -33.63 27.30
CA LYS A 206 5.92 -35.08 27.08
C LYS A 206 6.94 -35.71 28.03
N ASP A 207 8.07 -35.06 28.25
CA ASP A 207 9.08 -35.53 29.20
C ASP A 207 8.54 -35.51 30.64
N GLN A 208 7.79 -34.48 31.03
CA GLN A 208 7.08 -34.43 32.32
C GLN A 208 6.05 -35.56 32.45
N ILE A 209 5.23 -35.81 31.43
CA ILE A 209 4.25 -36.90 31.41
C ILE A 209 4.94 -38.27 31.54
N GLU A 210 6.09 -38.48 30.88
CA GLU A 210 6.82 -39.75 30.97
C GLU A 210 7.50 -39.93 32.34
N ASN A 211 8.06 -38.87 32.92
CA ASN A 211 8.56 -38.87 34.30
C ASN A 211 7.44 -39.17 35.31
N LEU A 212 6.25 -38.59 35.12
CA LEU A 212 5.08 -38.87 35.95
C LEU A 212 4.62 -40.33 35.84
N LYS A 213 4.59 -40.93 34.64
CA LYS A 213 4.31 -42.39 34.50
C LYS A 213 5.34 -43.26 35.21
N GLN A 214 6.62 -42.90 35.17
CA GLN A 214 7.67 -43.65 35.87
C GLN A 214 7.50 -43.54 37.39
N SER A 215 7.14 -42.35 37.90
CA SER A 215 6.81 -42.16 39.31
C SER A 215 5.53 -42.90 39.72
N ASP A 216 4.48 -42.88 38.90
CA ASP A 216 3.21 -43.55 39.18
C ASP A 216 3.36 -45.08 39.20
N LYS A 217 4.16 -45.62 38.27
CA LYS A 217 4.57 -47.02 38.32
C LYS A 217 5.33 -47.35 39.61
N HIS A 218 6.32 -46.54 39.99
CA HIS A 218 7.09 -46.76 41.23
C HIS A 218 6.20 -46.68 42.49
N ASN A 219 5.25 -45.75 42.52
CA ASN A 219 4.25 -45.64 43.58
C ASN A 219 3.32 -46.87 43.61
N THR A 220 2.92 -47.38 42.45
CA THR A 220 2.10 -48.60 42.31
C THR A 220 2.84 -49.85 42.78
N ASP A 221 4.10 -50.02 42.37
CA ASP A 221 4.97 -51.12 42.83
C ASP A 221 5.17 -51.06 44.36
N THR A 222 5.36 -49.85 44.92
CA THR A 222 5.50 -49.60 46.36
C THR A 222 4.19 -49.88 47.12
N LEU A 223 3.04 -49.48 46.57
CA LEU A 223 1.72 -49.76 47.14
C LEU A 223 1.43 -51.26 47.16
N HIS A 224 1.78 -51.99 46.09
CA HIS A 224 1.64 -53.44 46.05
C HIS A 224 2.54 -54.13 47.08
N TYR A 225 3.77 -53.63 47.30
CA TYR A 225 4.63 -54.12 48.38
C TYR A 225 3.98 -53.91 49.75
N ALA A 226 3.55 -52.68 50.06
CA ALA A 226 2.89 -52.34 51.33
C ALA A 226 1.59 -53.12 51.56
N GLN A 227 0.78 -53.37 50.52
CA GLN A 227 -0.41 -54.23 50.60
C GLN A 227 -0.05 -55.70 50.90
N THR A 228 1.07 -56.19 50.37
CA THR A 228 1.55 -57.56 50.63
C THR A 228 2.05 -57.68 52.08
N GLU A 229 2.78 -56.69 52.58
CA GLU A 229 3.21 -56.61 53.97
C GLU A 229 2.00 -56.53 54.92
N ASN A 230 1.03 -55.65 54.66
CA ASN A 230 -0.20 -55.57 55.45
C ASN A 230 -0.98 -56.89 55.48
N LYS A 231 -1.06 -57.61 54.35
CA LYS A 231 -1.70 -58.93 54.31
C LYS A 231 -0.96 -59.95 55.19
N ASN A 232 0.37 -59.96 55.17
CA ASN A 232 1.16 -60.82 56.04
C ASN A 232 0.98 -60.47 57.52
N LEU A 233 0.89 -59.18 57.86
CA LEU A 233 0.60 -58.70 59.22
C LEU A 233 -0.81 -59.09 59.68
N CYS A 234 -1.84 -59.00 58.82
CA CYS A 234 -3.18 -59.49 59.12
C CYS A 234 -3.17 -60.98 59.49
N SER A 235 -2.51 -61.83 58.69
CA SER A 235 -2.45 -63.27 59.01
C SER A 235 -1.56 -63.61 60.22
N ALA A 236 -0.59 -62.76 60.57
CA ALA A 236 0.10 -62.85 61.85
C ALA A 236 -0.83 -62.48 63.03
N ILE A 237 -1.69 -61.47 62.88
CA ILE A 237 -2.71 -61.08 63.87
C ILE A 237 -3.77 -62.18 64.02
N GLU A 238 -4.24 -62.78 62.92
CA GLU A 238 -5.18 -63.92 62.93
C GLU A 238 -4.60 -65.10 63.74
N SER A 239 -3.33 -65.47 63.49
CA SER A 239 -2.67 -66.55 64.24
C SER A 239 -2.42 -66.22 65.72
N LEU A 240 -2.17 -64.95 66.05
CA LEU A 240 -2.07 -64.51 67.44
C LEU A 240 -3.43 -64.52 68.15
N GLN A 241 -4.53 -64.19 67.45
CA GLN A 241 -5.89 -64.28 67.99
C GLN A 241 -6.29 -65.74 68.26
N GLU A 242 -5.95 -66.66 67.35
CA GLU A 242 -6.13 -68.11 67.55
C GLU A 242 -5.35 -68.60 68.79
N GLN A 243 -4.09 -68.19 68.95
CA GLN A 243 -3.29 -68.50 70.15
C GLN A 243 -3.88 -67.91 71.44
N PHE A 244 -4.45 -66.71 71.40
CA PHE A 244 -5.09 -66.10 72.58
C PHE A 244 -6.39 -66.81 72.99
N GLU A 245 -7.21 -67.26 72.04
CA GLU A 245 -8.41 -68.05 72.35
C GLU A 245 -8.03 -69.44 72.90
N ILE A 246 -7.00 -70.10 72.36
CA ILE A 246 -6.46 -71.35 72.95
C ILE A 246 -5.99 -71.13 74.40
N GLN A 247 -5.20 -70.09 74.67
CA GLN A 247 -4.75 -69.78 76.04
C GLN A 247 -5.91 -69.44 77.00
N LYS A 248 -6.98 -68.84 76.48
CA LYS A 248 -8.18 -68.51 77.24
C LYS A 248 -9.02 -69.76 77.58
N ASP A 249 -9.08 -70.73 76.68
CA ASP A 249 -9.65 -72.05 76.96
C ASP A 249 -8.79 -72.83 77.98
N ASP A 250 -7.47 -72.81 77.85
CA ASP A 250 -6.53 -73.36 78.85
C ASP A 250 -6.75 -72.72 80.24
N PHE A 251 -6.83 -71.38 80.32
CA PHE A 251 -7.11 -70.67 81.57
C PHE A 251 -8.49 -71.01 82.15
N THR A 252 -9.48 -71.29 81.30
CA THR A 252 -10.83 -71.70 81.73
C THR A 252 -10.78 -73.11 82.32
N SER A 253 -10.10 -74.05 81.67
CA SER A 253 -9.85 -75.41 82.19
C SER A 253 -9.11 -75.37 83.54
N ILE A 254 -8.04 -74.58 83.65
CA ILE A 254 -7.28 -74.39 84.90
C ILE A 254 -8.17 -73.77 86.02
N ALA A 255 -9.11 -72.90 85.66
CA ALA A 255 -10.07 -72.35 86.63
C ALA A 255 -11.08 -73.41 87.12
N GLU A 256 -11.55 -74.30 86.24
CA GLU A 256 -12.39 -75.44 86.62
C GLU A 256 -11.64 -76.45 87.51
N GLU A 257 -10.39 -76.79 87.17
CA GLU A 257 -9.53 -77.62 88.02
C GLU A 257 -9.31 -77.00 89.41
N ARG A 258 -9.00 -75.70 89.45
CA ARG A 258 -8.84 -74.95 90.71
C ARG A 258 -10.11 -74.98 91.55
N ASP A 259 -11.28 -74.80 90.94
CA ASP A 259 -12.55 -74.79 91.66
C ASP A 259 -12.96 -76.20 92.12
N SER A 260 -12.59 -77.24 91.37
CA SER A 260 -12.65 -78.65 91.81
C SER A 260 -11.74 -78.92 93.02
N LEU A 261 -10.49 -78.44 92.99
CA LEU A 261 -9.56 -78.50 94.12
C LEU A 261 -10.10 -77.73 95.33
N LEU A 262 -10.75 -76.57 95.14
CA LEU A 262 -11.41 -75.83 96.21
C LEU A 262 -12.62 -76.60 96.80
N GLN A 263 -13.35 -77.39 96.01
CA GLN A 263 -14.35 -78.30 96.56
C GLN A 263 -13.73 -79.44 97.39
N ILE A 264 -12.59 -79.98 96.95
CA ILE A 264 -11.84 -81.01 97.70
C ILE A 264 -11.31 -80.43 99.02
N ILE A 265 -10.74 -79.22 98.99
CA ILE A 265 -10.28 -78.49 100.19
C ILE A 265 -11.45 -78.19 101.13
N LYS A 266 -12.63 -77.79 100.63
CA LYS A 266 -13.84 -77.61 101.45
C LYS A 266 -14.30 -78.93 102.11
N LYS A 267 -14.26 -80.05 101.38
CA LYS A 267 -14.55 -81.39 101.94
C LYS A 267 -13.54 -81.78 103.02
N LEU A 268 -12.24 -81.64 102.75
CA LEU A 268 -11.17 -81.86 103.73
C LEU A 268 -11.34 -80.97 104.98
N HIS A 269 -11.62 -79.68 104.80
CA HIS A 269 -11.87 -78.78 105.92
C HIS A 269 -13.12 -79.17 106.71
N SER A 270 -14.21 -79.60 106.06
CA SER A 270 -15.39 -80.11 106.78
C SER A 270 -15.11 -81.40 107.56
N ALA A 271 -14.24 -82.29 107.05
CA ALA A 271 -13.78 -83.48 107.76
C ALA A 271 -12.82 -83.13 108.91
N ILE A 272 -11.94 -82.14 108.72
CA ILE A 272 -11.10 -81.59 109.79
C ILE A 272 -11.98 -81.00 110.88
N CYS A 273 -12.94 -80.13 110.57
CA CYS A 273 -13.89 -79.60 111.55
C CYS A 273 -14.70 -80.70 112.25
N TYR A 274 -15.09 -81.77 111.55
CA TYR A 274 -15.73 -82.93 112.19
C TYR A 274 -14.79 -83.60 113.20
N TYR A 275 -13.57 -83.93 112.79
CA TYR A 275 -12.56 -84.52 113.68
C TYR A 275 -12.10 -83.55 114.78
N GLU A 276 -12.09 -82.24 114.57
CA GLU A 276 -11.78 -81.24 115.60
C GLU A 276 -12.90 -81.15 116.63
N ASN A 277 -14.17 -81.25 116.23
CA ASN A 277 -15.29 -81.37 117.18
C ASN A 277 -15.25 -82.71 117.95
N GLU A 278 -14.84 -83.81 117.30
CA GLU A 278 -14.63 -85.11 117.97
C GLU A 278 -13.44 -85.07 118.92
N LEU A 279 -12.34 -84.42 118.52
CA LEU A 279 -11.13 -84.24 119.31
C LEU A 279 -11.37 -83.23 120.45
N ASP A 280 -12.24 -82.22 120.28
CA ASP A 280 -12.68 -81.33 121.35
C ASP A 280 -13.69 -82.00 122.29
N SER A 281 -14.54 -82.91 121.82
CA SER A 281 -15.32 -83.81 122.67
C SER A 281 -14.40 -84.71 123.52
N LEU A 282 -13.36 -85.29 122.89
CA LEU A 282 -12.31 -86.03 123.59
C LEU A 282 -11.49 -85.13 124.53
N LYS A 283 -11.20 -83.86 124.19
CA LYS A 283 -10.60 -82.89 125.11
C LYS A 283 -11.54 -82.51 126.24
N GLN A 284 -12.85 -82.46 126.06
CA GLN A 284 -13.80 -82.22 127.15
C GLN A 284 -13.84 -83.42 128.11
N GLN A 285 -13.79 -84.65 127.59
CA GLN A 285 -13.57 -85.85 128.41
C GLN A 285 -12.20 -85.79 129.12
N ASN A 286 -11.14 -85.36 128.45
CA ASN A 286 -9.79 -85.24 129.01
C ASN A 286 -9.65 -84.02 129.95
N ALA A 287 -10.52 -83.00 129.84
CA ALA A 287 -10.62 -81.86 130.75
C ALA A 287 -11.41 -82.25 132.01
N LEU A 288 -12.46 -83.08 131.89
CA LEU A 288 -13.08 -83.76 133.04
C LEU A 288 -12.09 -84.70 133.78
N LEU A 289 -10.97 -85.07 133.14
CA LEU A 289 -9.82 -85.71 133.77
C LEU A 289 -8.77 -84.70 134.28
N GLN A 290 -8.47 -83.61 133.56
CA GLN A 290 -7.46 -82.60 133.92
C GLN A 290 -7.91 -81.51 134.91
N ASP A 291 -9.21 -81.29 135.12
CA ASP A 291 -9.71 -80.46 136.24
C ASP A 291 -9.43 -81.12 137.61
N LYS A 292 -9.07 -82.41 137.62
CA LYS A 292 -8.48 -83.10 138.78
C LYS A 292 -7.00 -82.71 138.99
N SER A 293 -6.37 -81.95 138.08
CA SER A 293 -4.93 -81.67 138.05
C SER A 293 -4.54 -80.21 137.72
N LYS A 294 -5.01 -79.26 138.54
CA LYS A 294 -4.30 -78.02 138.99
C LYS A 294 -3.65 -77.06 137.95
N LYS A 295 -4.32 -75.91 137.78
CA LYS A 295 -3.84 -74.50 137.88
C LYS A 295 -2.38 -74.09 137.53
N ALA A 296 -2.30 -72.95 136.80
CA ALA A 296 -1.27 -71.87 136.79
C ALA A 296 -0.22 -71.83 135.63
N ALA A 297 0.29 -70.60 135.34
CA ALA A 297 1.15 -70.22 134.19
C ALA A 297 2.00 -68.95 134.51
N VAL A 298 3.02 -68.57 133.69
CA VAL A 298 3.68 -67.21 133.57
C VAL A 298 4.86 -67.18 132.52
N LYS A 299 5.30 -65.98 132.05
CA LYS A 299 6.49 -65.60 131.18
C LYS A 299 6.90 -64.11 131.49
N PRO A 300 7.89 -63.37 130.86
CA PRO A 300 8.89 -63.61 129.78
C PRO A 300 10.32 -63.00 130.08
N GLN A 301 11.04 -62.40 129.08
CA GLN A 301 11.94 -61.18 129.11
C GLN A 301 13.36 -61.29 128.42
N LEU A 302 14.17 -60.19 128.37
CA LEU A 302 15.21 -59.88 127.33
C LEU A 302 16.51 -59.11 127.82
N PHE A 303 17.39 -58.67 126.88
CA PHE A 303 18.87 -58.36 126.97
C PHE A 303 19.39 -56.95 127.44
N SER A 304 20.73 -56.73 127.41
CA SER A 304 21.53 -55.59 127.94
C SER A 304 22.75 -55.11 127.07
N ASP A 305 23.50 -54.08 127.52
CA ASP A 305 24.42 -53.22 126.72
C ASP A 305 25.90 -53.65 126.46
N GLN A 306 26.44 -53.23 125.30
CA GLN A 306 27.85 -52.82 125.00
C GLN A 306 27.91 -52.15 123.61
N PHE A 307 28.87 -51.23 123.33
CA PHE A 307 28.99 -50.54 122.03
C PHE A 307 30.44 -50.23 121.60
N ASP A 308 30.75 -50.37 120.31
CA ASP A 308 32.10 -50.23 119.72
C ASP A 308 32.05 -49.42 118.41
N ILE A 309 32.93 -48.41 118.31
CA ILE A 309 33.02 -47.50 117.14
C ILE A 309 33.53 -48.20 115.87
N THR A 310 34.24 -49.33 115.98
CA THR A 310 34.68 -50.11 114.81
C THR A 310 33.53 -50.75 114.03
N GLN A 311 32.32 -50.81 114.61
CA GLN A 311 31.12 -51.35 113.98
C GLN A 311 30.33 -50.31 113.16
N ILE A 312 30.76 -49.03 113.14
CA ILE A 312 30.06 -47.95 112.43
C ILE A 312 30.42 -47.99 110.94
N THR A 313 29.48 -48.44 110.11
CA THR A 313 29.58 -48.42 108.64
C THR A 313 29.21 -47.05 108.07
N PHE A 314 30.20 -46.31 107.58
CA PHE A 314 30.01 -44.98 107.00
C PHE A 314 29.51 -45.04 105.53
N PRO A 315 28.37 -44.42 105.18
CA PRO A 315 27.75 -44.49 103.85
C PRO A 315 28.29 -43.40 102.90
N PHE A 316 29.61 -43.32 102.74
CA PHE A 316 30.27 -42.35 101.86
C PHE A 316 30.85 -43.00 100.59
N ASP A 317 31.16 -42.16 99.62
CA ASP A 317 31.87 -42.51 98.39
C ASP A 317 33.28 -43.03 98.65
N ASP A 318 33.79 -43.90 97.78
CA ASP A 318 34.97 -44.72 98.09
C ASP A 318 36.25 -43.91 98.39
N ASP A 319 36.40 -42.68 97.90
CA ASP A 319 37.58 -41.86 98.18
C ASP A 319 37.49 -41.15 99.55
N LEU A 320 36.35 -40.57 99.92
CA LEU A 320 36.14 -40.05 101.28
C LEU A 320 36.16 -41.21 102.31
N LYS A 321 35.63 -42.37 101.94
CA LYS A 321 35.64 -43.59 102.75
C LYS A 321 37.07 -44.15 102.95
N LYS A 322 37.94 -44.11 101.94
CA LYS A 322 39.39 -44.40 102.11
C LYS A 322 40.05 -43.44 103.09
N GLN A 323 39.76 -42.14 102.98
CA GLN A 323 40.31 -41.12 103.90
C GLN A 323 39.83 -41.33 105.34
N ILE A 324 38.53 -41.60 105.54
CA ILE A 324 37.94 -41.93 106.85
C ILE A 324 38.54 -43.21 107.43
N ASN A 325 38.68 -44.28 106.64
CA ASN A 325 39.33 -45.51 107.08
C ASN A 325 40.80 -45.31 107.46
N THR A 326 41.50 -44.40 106.78
CA THR A 326 42.88 -44.00 107.13
C THR A 326 42.92 -43.31 108.50
N ILE A 327 41.96 -42.43 108.79
CA ILE A 327 41.82 -41.77 110.10
C ILE A 327 41.50 -42.79 111.21
N ILE A 328 40.64 -43.78 110.92
CA ILE A 328 40.31 -44.87 111.85
C ILE A 328 41.56 -45.72 112.17
N GLY A 329 42.46 -45.92 111.20
CA GLY A 329 43.71 -46.67 111.35
C GLY A 329 44.85 -45.98 112.12
N PHE A 330 44.68 -44.73 112.58
CA PHE A 330 45.72 -44.03 113.35
C PHE A 330 45.67 -44.37 114.86
N ASP A 331 46.41 -45.39 115.30
CA ASP A 331 46.39 -45.88 116.70
C ASP A 331 46.75 -44.83 117.78
N HIS A 332 47.40 -43.74 117.40
CA HIS A 332 47.81 -42.65 118.29
C HIS A 332 46.70 -41.63 118.61
N PHE A 333 45.51 -41.73 117.99
CA PHE A 333 44.35 -40.88 118.31
C PHE A 333 43.29 -41.63 119.12
N GLN A 334 42.75 -40.96 120.15
CA GLN A 334 41.61 -41.45 120.92
C GLN A 334 40.34 -41.50 120.05
N PRO A 335 39.33 -42.36 120.36
CA PRO A 335 38.15 -42.53 119.51
C PRO A 335 37.39 -41.22 119.20
N MET A 336 37.30 -40.30 120.17
CA MET A 336 36.67 -38.98 119.96
C MET A 336 37.53 -38.04 119.08
N GLN A 337 38.85 -38.18 119.10
CA GLN A 337 39.75 -37.43 118.22
C GLN A 337 39.66 -37.95 116.78
N LYS A 338 39.56 -39.28 116.59
CA LYS A 338 39.26 -39.90 115.29
C LYS A 338 37.93 -39.38 114.72
N LEU A 339 36.89 -39.31 115.55
CA LEU A 339 35.59 -38.75 115.16
C LEU A 339 35.70 -37.28 114.70
N GLN A 340 36.45 -36.43 115.41
CA GLN A 340 36.65 -35.03 115.02
C GLN A 340 37.41 -34.89 113.69
N LEU A 341 38.44 -35.71 113.46
CA LEU A 341 39.17 -35.73 112.19
C LEU A 341 38.28 -36.18 111.01
N ILE A 342 37.42 -37.18 111.23
CA ILE A 342 36.41 -37.62 110.26
C ILE A 342 35.44 -36.47 109.93
N ILE A 343 34.93 -35.76 110.95
CA ILE A 343 34.05 -34.60 110.76
C ILE A 343 34.73 -33.50 109.94
N ASN A 344 36.04 -33.26 110.14
CA ASN A 344 36.78 -32.22 109.43
C ASN A 344 36.91 -32.53 107.91
N GLU A 345 37.27 -33.76 107.53
CA GLU A 345 37.37 -34.13 106.10
C GLU A 345 35.97 -34.27 105.44
N ILE A 346 34.94 -34.72 106.17
CA ILE A 346 33.54 -34.62 105.69
C ILE A 346 33.18 -33.16 105.40
N THR A 347 33.51 -32.22 106.29
CA THR A 347 33.23 -30.78 106.11
C THR A 347 33.95 -30.19 104.91
N LYS A 348 35.20 -30.60 104.67
CA LYS A 348 36.00 -30.18 103.52
C LYS A 348 35.46 -30.74 102.19
N SER A 349 35.04 -32.00 102.18
CA SER A 349 34.35 -32.61 101.03
C SER A 349 33.01 -31.91 100.74
N LEU A 350 32.22 -31.63 101.78
CA LEU A 350 30.97 -30.87 101.69
C LEU A 350 31.18 -29.47 101.08
N ASN A 351 32.23 -28.75 101.48
CA ASN A 351 32.56 -27.44 100.92
C ASN A 351 32.94 -27.52 99.43
N ASN A 352 33.74 -28.52 99.05
CA ASN A 352 34.08 -28.76 97.64
C ASN A 352 32.84 -29.13 96.79
N LEU A 353 31.91 -29.91 97.35
CA LEU A 353 30.63 -30.23 96.71
C LEU A 353 29.73 -29.00 96.59
N GLN A 354 29.68 -28.12 97.60
CA GLN A 354 28.96 -26.84 97.53
C GLN A 354 29.54 -25.90 96.46
N GLN A 355 30.86 -25.86 96.28
CA GLN A 355 31.47 -25.06 95.21
C GLN A 355 31.09 -25.62 93.83
N LYS A 356 31.27 -26.94 93.61
CA LYS A 356 30.85 -27.59 92.36
C LYS A 356 29.36 -27.43 92.07
N ALA A 357 28.52 -27.46 93.10
CA ALA A 357 27.09 -27.19 92.97
C ALA A 357 26.83 -25.76 92.47
N LYS A 358 27.49 -24.73 93.03
CA LYS A 358 27.36 -23.34 92.56
C LYS A 358 27.82 -23.16 91.12
N GLU A 359 28.97 -23.72 90.76
CA GLU A 359 29.49 -23.70 89.38
C GLU A 359 28.51 -24.40 88.41
N SER A 360 27.93 -25.53 88.82
CA SER A 360 26.91 -26.23 88.04
C SER A 360 25.58 -25.46 87.94
N THR A 361 25.17 -24.71 88.96
CA THR A 361 23.98 -23.85 88.93
C THR A 361 24.18 -22.68 87.98
N GLN A 362 25.33 -22.00 88.06
CA GLN A 362 25.65 -20.87 87.20
C GLN A 362 25.74 -21.28 85.72
N ASN A 363 26.31 -22.45 85.43
CA ASN A 363 26.30 -23.02 84.08
C ASN A 363 24.86 -23.36 83.60
N ALA A 364 24.00 -23.86 84.48
CA ALA A 364 22.60 -24.14 84.15
C ALA A 364 21.82 -22.86 83.81
N GLU A 365 22.03 -21.77 84.56
CA GLU A 365 21.43 -20.45 84.27
C GLU A 365 21.88 -19.91 82.90
N THR A 366 23.16 -20.06 82.52
CA THR A 366 23.63 -19.69 81.17
C THR A 366 22.98 -20.54 80.09
N PHE A 367 22.92 -21.87 80.26
CA PHE A 367 22.26 -22.75 79.30
C PHE A 367 20.75 -22.46 79.17
N GLU A 368 20.07 -22.05 80.23
CA GLU A 368 18.65 -21.68 80.15
C GLU A 368 18.43 -20.39 79.36
N ASN A 369 19.30 -19.38 79.54
CA ASN A 369 19.25 -18.14 78.76
C ASN A 369 19.57 -18.37 77.27
N ASP A 370 20.61 -19.15 76.95
CA ASP A 370 20.93 -19.51 75.57
C ASP A 370 19.76 -20.26 74.91
N ASN A 371 19.12 -21.18 75.63
CA ASN A 371 17.96 -21.94 75.16
C ASN A 371 16.70 -21.04 74.99
N LYS A 372 16.51 -20.01 75.83
CA LYS A 372 15.49 -18.97 75.60
C LYS A 372 15.75 -18.20 74.30
N ILE A 373 16.98 -17.72 74.07
CA ILE A 373 17.36 -16.99 72.86
C ILE A 373 17.19 -17.88 71.61
N LEU A 374 17.59 -19.15 71.70
CA LEU A 374 17.41 -20.12 70.62
C LEU A 374 15.92 -20.35 70.29
N LYS A 375 15.05 -20.46 71.31
CA LYS A 375 13.59 -20.60 71.14
C LYS A 375 12.94 -19.36 70.55
N GLU A 376 13.36 -18.15 70.96
CA GLU A 376 12.89 -16.92 70.33
C GLU A 376 13.26 -16.85 68.84
N ASN A 377 14.50 -17.17 68.51
CA ASN A 377 14.95 -17.13 67.12
C ASN A 377 14.29 -18.23 66.27
N TYR A 378 14.10 -19.44 66.83
CA TYR A 378 13.30 -20.49 66.22
C TYR A 378 11.85 -20.04 65.95
N ASN A 379 11.19 -19.42 66.93
CA ASN A 379 9.83 -18.91 66.78
C ASN A 379 9.74 -17.81 65.72
N LYS A 380 10.69 -16.87 65.67
CA LYS A 380 10.77 -15.83 64.63
C LYS A 380 10.89 -16.45 63.24
N SER A 381 11.81 -17.40 63.06
CA SER A 381 11.96 -18.13 61.78
C SER A 381 10.73 -18.97 61.41
N ASN A 382 10.05 -19.58 62.38
CA ASN A 382 8.86 -20.39 62.14
C ASN A 382 7.63 -19.54 61.75
N ILE A 383 7.46 -18.35 62.35
CA ILE A 383 6.44 -17.37 61.95
C ILE A 383 6.70 -16.86 60.52
N LEU A 384 7.97 -16.67 60.15
CA LEU A 384 8.37 -16.24 58.82
C LEU A 384 8.15 -17.36 57.78
N LEU A 385 8.57 -18.59 58.07
CA LEU A 385 8.33 -19.78 57.23
C LEU A 385 6.84 -20.06 57.03
N SER A 386 6.02 -19.98 58.08
CA SER A 386 4.55 -20.18 57.98
C SER A 386 3.81 -19.02 57.30
N THR A 387 4.46 -17.85 57.16
CA THR A 387 3.98 -16.75 56.32
C THR A 387 4.33 -16.97 54.86
N LEU A 388 5.59 -17.31 54.55
CA LEU A 388 6.02 -17.64 53.19
C LEU A 388 5.29 -18.86 52.61
N ALA A 389 5.08 -19.93 53.40
CA ALA A 389 4.33 -21.11 52.96
C ALA A 389 2.83 -20.80 52.68
N ARG A 390 2.28 -19.79 53.35
CA ARG A 390 0.92 -19.28 53.12
C ARG A 390 0.87 -18.38 51.89
N GLU A 391 1.90 -17.59 51.63
CA GLU A 391 2.04 -16.81 50.40
C GLU A 391 2.23 -17.73 49.18
N TRP A 392 3.12 -18.72 49.24
CA TRP A 392 3.25 -19.79 48.23
C TRP A 392 1.91 -20.43 47.86
N LYS A 393 1.12 -20.82 48.88
CA LYS A 393 -0.20 -21.42 48.66
C LYS A 393 -1.20 -20.44 48.06
N ASN A 394 -1.14 -19.16 48.45
CA ASN A 394 -1.98 -18.12 47.84
C ASN A 394 -1.59 -17.87 46.37
N LEU A 395 -0.29 -17.89 46.04
CA LEU A 395 0.18 -17.79 44.65
C LEU A 395 -0.27 -18.99 43.83
N GLU A 396 -0.22 -20.20 44.38
CA GLU A 396 -0.69 -21.43 43.73
C GLU A 396 -2.20 -21.38 43.42
N CYS A 397 -3.03 -21.09 44.43
CA CYS A 397 -4.47 -20.92 44.24
C CYS A 397 -4.85 -19.65 43.45
N ASN A 398 -3.91 -18.74 43.18
CA ASN A 398 -4.12 -17.62 42.25
C ASN A 398 -3.68 -17.99 40.83
N GLU A 399 -2.70 -18.87 40.65
CA GLU A 399 -2.32 -19.40 39.35
C GLU A 399 -3.47 -20.22 38.74
N GLU A 400 -4.10 -21.09 39.53
CA GLU A 400 -5.31 -21.83 39.12
C GLU A 400 -6.46 -20.91 38.68
N LYS A 401 -6.59 -19.72 39.29
CA LYS A 401 -7.61 -18.72 38.90
C LYS A 401 -7.22 -17.96 37.64
N ILE A 402 -5.95 -17.54 37.53
CA ILE A 402 -5.43 -16.82 36.37
C ILE A 402 -5.52 -17.71 35.12
N ASP A 403 -5.14 -18.99 35.24
CA ASP A 403 -5.21 -19.95 34.14
C ASP A 403 -6.67 -20.35 33.80
N ALA A 404 -7.63 -20.08 34.68
CA ALA A 404 -9.07 -20.23 34.44
C ALA A 404 -9.78 -18.96 33.92
N ILE A 405 -9.07 -17.82 33.83
CA ILE A 405 -9.61 -16.54 33.32
C ILE A 405 -9.10 -16.32 31.90
N GLU A 406 -9.95 -16.59 30.90
CA GLU A 406 -9.61 -16.32 29.49
C GLU A 406 -9.37 -14.82 29.24
N PHE A 407 -10.21 -13.96 29.82
CA PHE A 407 -10.14 -12.51 29.69
C PHE A 407 -10.20 -11.84 31.07
N CYS A 408 -9.12 -11.15 31.46
CA CYS A 408 -9.16 -10.35 32.68
C CYS A 408 -10.15 -9.18 32.55
N GLU A 409 -10.77 -8.79 33.66
CA GLU A 409 -11.54 -7.55 33.76
C GLU A 409 -10.70 -6.48 34.47
N ASN A 410 -10.81 -5.24 34.01
CA ASN A 410 -10.06 -4.12 34.60
C ASN A 410 -10.70 -3.74 35.95
N ASP A 411 -10.25 -4.39 37.03
CA ASP A 411 -10.59 -3.97 38.39
C ASP A 411 -10.02 -2.57 38.67
N LYS A 412 -10.88 -1.56 38.47
CA LYS A 412 -10.55 -0.15 38.69
C LYS A 412 -10.12 0.12 40.13
N ASN A 413 -10.64 -0.61 41.11
CA ASN A 413 -10.27 -0.42 42.51
C ASN A 413 -8.83 -0.89 42.76
N PHE A 414 -8.43 -2.01 42.15
CA PHE A 414 -7.05 -2.50 42.21
C PHE A 414 -6.07 -1.62 41.41
N LEU A 415 -6.49 -1.08 40.26
CA LEU A 415 -5.69 -0.14 39.47
C LEU A 415 -5.53 1.23 40.17
N GLU A 416 -6.58 1.75 40.81
CA GLU A 416 -6.50 2.96 41.64
C GLU A 416 -5.64 2.73 42.88
N PHE A 417 -5.77 1.58 43.55
CA PHE A 417 -4.89 1.18 44.67
C PHE A 417 -3.42 1.08 44.24
N LEU A 418 -3.11 0.45 43.10
CA LEU A 418 -1.75 0.42 42.55
C LEU A 418 -1.25 1.82 42.20
N ALA A 419 -2.08 2.67 41.61
CA ALA A 419 -1.71 4.06 41.30
C ALA A 419 -1.45 4.89 42.57
N GLU A 420 -2.08 4.57 43.70
CA GLU A 420 -1.85 5.23 44.99
C GLU A 420 -0.65 4.64 45.77
N GLU A 421 -0.34 3.35 45.62
CA GLU A 421 0.75 2.67 46.35
C GLU A 421 2.10 2.67 45.60
N ILE A 422 2.12 2.60 44.26
CA ILE A 422 3.37 2.65 43.47
C ILE A 422 4.21 3.90 43.80
N PRO A 423 3.66 5.12 43.95
CA PRO A 423 4.43 6.30 44.38
C PRO A 423 4.94 6.26 45.82
N LYS A 424 4.40 5.38 46.68
CA LYS A 424 4.85 5.17 48.06
C LYS A 424 6.00 4.18 48.15
N ILE A 425 6.15 3.30 47.15
CA ILE A 425 7.37 2.53 46.91
C ILE A 425 8.46 3.51 46.44
N LYS A 426 9.32 3.92 47.38
CA LYS A 426 10.52 4.71 47.04
C LYS A 426 11.31 4.01 45.95
N GLU A 427 11.87 4.79 45.02
CA GLU A 427 12.80 4.31 44.01
C GLU A 427 13.83 3.38 44.66
N LEU A 428 13.88 2.12 44.22
CA LEU A 428 14.93 1.21 44.65
C LEU A 428 16.28 1.82 44.25
N PRO A 429 17.30 1.81 45.13
CA PRO A 429 18.64 2.25 44.78
C PRO A 429 19.12 1.58 43.49
N GLU A 430 19.92 2.27 42.67
CA GLU A 430 20.42 1.72 41.39
C GLU A 430 21.06 0.34 41.57
N ASP A 431 21.80 0.12 42.65
CA ASP A 431 22.38 -1.18 43.03
C ASP A 431 21.34 -2.31 43.11
N ALA A 432 20.15 -2.02 43.65
CA ALA A 432 19.06 -2.97 43.82
C ALA A 432 18.26 -3.20 42.53
N GLN A 433 18.12 -2.18 41.67
CA GLN A 433 17.57 -2.36 40.32
C GLN A 433 18.49 -3.24 39.46
N ASN A 434 19.80 -2.96 39.50
CA ASN A 434 20.82 -3.80 38.87
C ASN A 434 20.79 -5.24 39.43
N LEU A 435 20.48 -5.44 40.72
CA LEU A 435 20.32 -6.78 41.31
C LEU A 435 19.07 -7.55 40.86
N LEU A 436 18.13 -6.90 40.16
CA LEU A 436 16.86 -7.49 39.70
C LEU A 436 16.79 -7.71 38.18
N ALA A 437 17.70 -7.11 37.40
CA ALA A 437 17.84 -7.34 35.96
C ALA A 437 18.11 -8.81 35.59
N GLU A 438 17.78 -9.25 34.38
CA GLU A 438 18.01 -10.65 33.98
C GLU A 438 19.50 -10.99 33.89
N GLU A 439 20.33 -10.06 33.40
CA GLU A 439 21.78 -10.23 33.22
C GLU A 439 22.54 -10.48 34.55
N SER A 440 22.00 -10.00 35.68
CA SER A 440 22.62 -10.18 37.01
C SER A 440 22.28 -11.51 37.70
N ALA A 441 21.76 -12.50 36.96
CA ALA A 441 21.48 -13.84 37.49
C ALA A 441 22.69 -14.49 38.17
N ASN A 442 23.90 -14.35 37.60
CA ASN A 442 25.14 -14.87 38.17
C ASN A 442 25.50 -14.17 39.51
N LEU A 443 25.29 -12.86 39.59
CA LEU A 443 25.55 -12.07 40.81
C LEU A 443 24.58 -12.45 41.94
N ARG A 444 23.29 -12.67 41.63
CA ARG A 444 22.32 -13.24 42.57
C ARG A 444 22.75 -14.62 43.06
N HIS A 445 23.27 -15.46 42.18
CA HIS A 445 23.75 -16.80 42.53
C HIS A 445 24.97 -16.74 43.46
N GLU A 446 25.96 -15.89 43.16
CA GLU A 446 27.14 -15.67 44.01
C GLU A 446 26.76 -15.11 45.39
N ILE A 447 25.80 -14.18 45.47
CA ILE A 447 25.29 -13.66 46.74
C ILE A 447 24.60 -14.77 47.55
N LEU A 448 23.75 -15.59 46.92
CA LEU A 448 23.11 -16.74 47.58
C LEU A 448 24.12 -17.79 48.04
N GLU A 449 25.16 -18.08 47.25
CA GLU A 449 26.22 -19.02 47.62
C GLU A 449 27.04 -18.48 48.81
N ASN A 450 27.38 -17.19 48.80
CA ASN A 450 28.11 -16.52 49.88
C ASN A 450 27.27 -16.32 51.16
N LEU A 451 25.93 -16.23 51.05
CA LEU A 451 25.01 -16.32 52.18
C LEU A 451 24.91 -17.76 52.70
N SER A 452 24.80 -18.76 51.83
CA SER A 452 24.70 -20.18 52.17
C SER A 452 25.92 -20.68 52.96
N LYS A 453 27.11 -20.14 52.65
CA LYS A 453 28.37 -20.36 53.39
C LYS A 453 28.40 -19.72 54.79
N LYS A 454 27.47 -18.81 55.12
CA LYS A 454 27.41 -18.07 56.41
C LYS A 454 26.22 -18.50 57.27
N ASP A 455 25.02 -18.51 56.69
CA ASP A 455 23.78 -18.99 57.32
C ASP A 455 22.91 -19.64 56.25
N LYS A 456 22.81 -20.97 56.31
CA LYS A 456 22.03 -21.79 55.38
C LYS A 456 20.52 -21.61 55.56
N VAL A 457 20.04 -21.25 56.76
CA VAL A 457 18.61 -21.00 57.01
C VAL A 457 18.22 -19.66 56.38
N TYR A 458 19.04 -18.62 56.59
CA TYR A 458 18.81 -17.31 55.98
C TYR A 458 18.93 -17.38 54.44
N ALA A 459 19.94 -18.08 53.90
CA ALA A 459 20.10 -18.26 52.46
C ALA A 459 18.93 -19.01 51.80
N ASN A 460 18.42 -20.07 52.45
CA ASN A 460 17.20 -20.76 52.01
C ASN A 460 16.01 -19.80 52.00
N LEU A 461 15.86 -18.96 53.03
CA LEU A 461 14.71 -18.06 53.16
C LEU A 461 14.73 -16.93 52.11
N VAL A 462 15.91 -16.36 51.84
CA VAL A 462 16.11 -15.43 50.72
C VAL A 462 15.84 -16.10 49.36
N SER A 463 16.20 -17.39 49.22
CA SER A 463 15.90 -18.16 48.00
C SER A 463 14.39 -18.35 47.80
N VAL A 464 13.62 -18.62 48.86
CA VAL A 464 12.15 -18.71 48.80
C VAL A 464 11.56 -17.38 48.33
N VAL A 465 11.97 -16.25 48.91
CA VAL A 465 11.49 -14.91 48.50
C VAL A 465 11.82 -14.59 47.03
N PHE A 466 12.97 -15.03 46.50
CA PHE A 466 13.26 -14.90 45.07
C PHE A 466 12.37 -15.79 44.18
N LEU A 467 11.99 -16.98 44.64
CA LEU A 467 11.07 -17.87 43.92
C LEU A 467 9.63 -17.32 43.92
N ASP A 468 9.17 -16.77 45.05
CA ASP A 468 7.88 -16.06 45.14
C ASP A 468 7.80 -14.90 44.15
N ASN A 469 8.83 -14.05 44.09
CA ASN A 469 8.91 -12.96 43.12
C ASN A 469 8.95 -13.45 41.66
N GLN A 470 9.62 -14.58 41.37
CA GLN A 470 9.57 -15.21 40.04
C GLN A 470 8.17 -15.72 39.69
N ARG A 471 7.45 -16.33 40.63
CA ARG A 471 6.08 -16.85 40.40
C ARG A 471 5.09 -15.70 40.22
N LEU A 472 5.18 -14.65 41.04
CA LEU A 472 4.44 -13.39 40.87
C LEU A 472 4.67 -12.75 39.50
N ARG A 473 5.93 -12.62 39.05
CA ARG A 473 6.24 -12.04 37.74
C ARG A 473 5.62 -12.84 36.59
N LYS A 474 5.71 -14.18 36.62
CA LYS A 474 5.07 -15.05 35.62
C LYS A 474 3.55 -14.94 35.61
N GLN A 475 2.92 -14.79 36.78
CA GLN A 475 1.48 -14.56 36.91
C GLN A 475 1.08 -13.19 36.33
N LEU A 476 1.87 -12.14 36.58
CA LEU A 476 1.67 -10.82 35.97
C LEU A 476 1.81 -10.88 34.43
N GLU A 477 2.83 -11.57 33.92
CA GLU A 477 3.06 -11.77 32.48
C GLU A 477 1.92 -12.57 31.82
N LYS A 478 1.38 -13.62 32.48
CA LYS A 478 0.16 -14.33 32.05
C LYS A 478 -1.06 -13.39 31.95
N VAL A 479 -1.31 -12.59 32.99
CA VAL A 479 -2.46 -11.66 33.03
C VAL A 479 -2.34 -10.57 31.95
N LEU A 480 -1.15 -9.98 31.78
CA LEU A 480 -0.89 -9.01 30.70
C LEU A 480 -1.11 -9.63 29.32
N ALA A 481 -0.72 -10.89 29.11
CA ALA A 481 -0.99 -11.59 27.87
C ALA A 481 -2.50 -11.86 27.63
N SER A 482 -3.29 -12.09 28.68
CA SER A 482 -4.76 -12.15 28.59
C SER A 482 -5.37 -10.79 28.22
N CYS A 483 -4.94 -9.71 28.87
CA CYS A 483 -5.38 -8.35 28.55
C CYS A 483 -5.08 -7.96 27.09
N ASN A 484 -3.86 -8.22 26.62
CA ASN A 484 -3.46 -7.93 25.24
C ASN A 484 -4.28 -8.76 24.22
N LYS A 485 -4.60 -10.02 24.52
CA LYS A 485 -5.51 -10.84 23.70
C LYS A 485 -6.94 -10.30 23.70
N LYS A 486 -7.43 -9.80 24.85
CA LYS A 486 -8.74 -9.15 24.97
C LYS A 486 -8.81 -7.92 24.07
N GLU A 487 -7.80 -7.06 24.11
CA GLU A 487 -7.73 -5.83 23.30
C GLU A 487 -7.64 -6.13 21.79
N GLN A 488 -6.83 -7.12 21.39
CA GLN A 488 -6.78 -7.61 20.00
C GLN A 488 -8.12 -8.19 19.53
N LEU A 489 -8.83 -8.91 20.40
CA LEU A 489 -10.16 -9.44 20.10
C LEU A 489 -11.20 -8.31 19.97
N MET A 490 -11.18 -7.31 20.86
CA MET A 490 -12.04 -6.12 20.77
C MET A 490 -11.81 -5.38 19.45
N GLN A 491 -10.56 -5.05 19.10
CA GLN A 491 -10.23 -4.40 17.82
C GLN A 491 -10.69 -5.21 16.60
N THR A 492 -10.61 -6.54 16.68
CA THR A 492 -11.12 -7.44 15.64
C THR A 492 -12.65 -7.40 15.55
N LEU A 493 -13.36 -7.37 16.68
CA LEU A 493 -14.82 -7.31 16.77
C LEU A 493 -15.39 -5.95 16.35
N GLU A 494 -14.74 -4.84 16.74
CA GLU A 494 -15.04 -3.50 16.24
C GLU A 494 -14.96 -3.45 14.71
N SER A 495 -13.95 -4.10 14.10
CA SER A 495 -13.81 -4.18 12.64
C SER A 495 -14.93 -4.97 11.93
N VAL A 496 -15.66 -5.80 12.68
CA VAL A 496 -16.84 -6.58 12.24
C VAL A 496 -18.17 -5.86 12.61
N GLY A 497 -18.10 -4.77 13.38
CA GLY A 497 -19.27 -3.99 13.82
C GLY A 497 -19.91 -4.48 15.12
N VAL A 498 -19.14 -5.14 15.99
CA VAL A 498 -19.59 -5.63 17.31
C VAL A 498 -18.90 -4.79 18.39
N GLU A 499 -19.67 -4.04 19.18
CA GLU A 499 -19.14 -3.11 20.19
C GLU A 499 -18.72 -3.80 21.50
N ASP A 500 -19.24 -5.00 21.81
CA ASP A 500 -18.86 -5.78 23.00
C ASP A 500 -18.79 -7.30 22.72
N VAL A 501 -17.80 -7.97 23.33
CA VAL A 501 -17.62 -9.43 23.30
C VAL A 501 -18.84 -10.17 23.85
N TYR A 502 -19.54 -9.60 24.85
CA TYR A 502 -20.68 -10.27 25.48
C TYR A 502 -21.94 -10.36 24.57
N ASP A 503 -22.03 -9.54 23.52
CA ASP A 503 -23.14 -9.58 22.53
C ASP A 503 -22.92 -10.64 21.43
N LEU A 504 -21.66 -11.03 21.20
CA LEU A 504 -21.26 -11.97 20.16
C LEU A 504 -22.06 -13.31 20.17
N PRO A 505 -22.41 -13.92 21.31
CA PRO A 505 -23.23 -15.14 21.34
C PRO A 505 -24.68 -14.95 20.88
N GLU A 506 -25.24 -13.74 20.99
CA GLU A 506 -26.59 -13.42 20.50
C GLU A 506 -26.55 -13.23 18.98
N ILE A 507 -25.57 -12.46 18.49
CA ILE A 507 -25.33 -12.24 17.06
C ILE A 507 -25.04 -13.57 16.33
N ILE A 508 -24.26 -14.47 16.93
CA ILE A 508 -24.00 -15.81 16.39
C ILE A 508 -25.29 -16.65 16.34
N LYS A 509 -26.17 -16.60 17.36
CA LYS A 509 -27.47 -17.30 17.32
C LYS A 509 -28.37 -16.74 16.22
N GLU A 510 -28.41 -15.41 16.04
CA GLU A 510 -29.23 -14.81 14.98
C GLU A 510 -28.72 -15.22 13.60
N LEU A 511 -27.40 -15.13 13.36
CA LEU A 511 -26.79 -15.60 12.11
C LEU A 511 -27.01 -17.10 11.87
N GLN A 512 -26.96 -17.94 12.91
CA GLN A 512 -27.31 -19.36 12.81
C GLN A 512 -28.79 -19.56 12.42
N SER A 513 -29.71 -18.80 13.01
CA SER A 513 -31.14 -18.84 12.69
C SER A 513 -31.42 -18.38 11.25
N GLN A 514 -30.76 -17.31 10.79
CA GLN A 514 -30.82 -16.84 9.40
C GLN A 514 -30.25 -17.90 8.43
N ILE A 515 -29.12 -18.54 8.79
CA ILE A 515 -28.51 -19.63 8.00
C ILE A 515 -29.43 -20.86 7.91
N ASP A 516 -30.12 -21.23 8.99
CA ASP A 516 -31.05 -22.37 8.98
C ASP A 516 -32.34 -22.05 8.21
N HIS A 517 -32.89 -20.84 8.35
CA HIS A 517 -33.97 -20.35 7.48
C HIS A 517 -33.57 -20.41 5.99
N LEU A 518 -32.33 -20.03 5.65
CA LEU A 518 -31.81 -20.13 4.28
C LEU A 518 -31.60 -21.58 3.81
N LYS A 519 -31.27 -22.52 4.72
CA LYS A 519 -31.24 -23.97 4.39
C LYS A 519 -32.64 -24.50 4.11
N ASP A 520 -33.64 -24.09 4.88
CA ASP A 520 -35.02 -24.56 4.74
C ASP A 520 -35.71 -23.98 3.49
N THR A 521 -35.61 -22.67 3.23
CA THR A 521 -36.08 -22.12 1.94
C THR A 521 -35.37 -22.76 0.74
N ARG A 522 -34.10 -23.15 0.88
CA ARG A 522 -33.38 -23.90 -0.17
C ARG A 522 -33.89 -25.35 -0.32
N ARG A 523 -34.32 -26.00 0.76
CA ARG A 523 -34.99 -27.32 0.71
C ARG A 523 -36.35 -27.21 0.00
N GLU A 524 -37.16 -26.22 0.36
CA GLU A 524 -38.47 -25.96 -0.24
C GLU A 524 -38.35 -25.65 -1.74
N LEU A 525 -37.44 -24.75 -2.12
CA LEU A 525 -37.12 -24.46 -3.54
C LEU A 525 -36.66 -25.71 -4.29
N HIS A 526 -35.85 -26.58 -3.68
CA HIS A 526 -35.44 -27.83 -4.31
C HIS A 526 -36.62 -28.80 -4.50
N VAL A 527 -37.55 -28.90 -3.56
CA VAL A 527 -38.79 -29.70 -3.71
C VAL A 527 -39.65 -29.13 -4.84
N ALA A 528 -39.90 -27.82 -4.84
CA ALA A 528 -40.67 -27.14 -5.88
C ALA A 528 -40.06 -27.32 -7.28
N LEU A 529 -38.72 -27.24 -7.42
CA LEU A 529 -38.01 -27.49 -8.68
C LEU A 529 -38.12 -28.96 -9.14
N VAL A 530 -38.14 -29.92 -8.22
CA VAL A 530 -38.35 -31.34 -8.56
C VAL A 530 -39.80 -31.58 -9.01
N GLU A 531 -40.80 -31.01 -8.33
CA GLU A 531 -42.20 -31.06 -8.76
C GLU A 531 -42.39 -30.43 -10.14
N ALA A 532 -41.86 -29.22 -10.35
CA ALA A 532 -41.93 -28.51 -11.63
C ALA A 532 -41.26 -29.30 -12.76
N ARG A 533 -40.10 -29.93 -12.50
CA ARG A 533 -39.39 -30.78 -13.47
C ARG A 533 -40.20 -32.02 -13.84
N ASN A 534 -40.94 -32.61 -12.89
CA ASN A 534 -41.79 -33.76 -13.16
C ASN A 534 -43.05 -33.36 -13.95
N ALA A 535 -43.72 -32.27 -13.57
CA ALA A 535 -44.86 -31.73 -14.33
C ALA A 535 -44.46 -31.30 -15.75
N LEU A 536 -43.23 -30.82 -15.95
CA LEU A 536 -42.70 -30.51 -17.30
C LEU A 536 -42.53 -31.78 -18.15
N LYS A 537 -42.04 -32.89 -17.57
CA LYS A 537 -41.97 -34.18 -18.29
C LYS A 537 -43.35 -34.68 -18.70
N GLU A 538 -44.33 -34.63 -17.80
CA GLU A 538 -45.71 -35.03 -18.09
C GLU A 538 -46.31 -34.19 -19.24
N ARG A 539 -46.03 -32.87 -19.25
CA ARG A 539 -46.39 -32.00 -20.40
C ARG A 539 -45.73 -32.46 -21.69
N VAL A 540 -44.42 -32.69 -21.72
CA VAL A 540 -43.72 -33.15 -22.94
C VAL A 540 -44.31 -34.45 -23.47
N THR A 541 -44.60 -35.43 -22.61
CA THR A 541 -45.25 -36.69 -23.04
C THR A 541 -46.68 -36.50 -23.54
N ASN A 542 -47.42 -35.50 -23.04
CA ASN A 542 -48.75 -35.16 -23.54
C ASN A 542 -48.67 -34.39 -24.87
N ASP A 543 -47.71 -33.48 -25.04
CA ASP A 543 -47.48 -32.75 -26.28
C ASP A 543 -47.01 -33.69 -27.41
N GLU A 544 -46.19 -34.70 -27.10
CA GLU A 544 -45.85 -35.80 -28.02
C GLU A 544 -47.09 -36.61 -28.45
N GLN A 545 -47.97 -36.97 -27.51
CA GLN A 545 -49.23 -37.65 -27.83
C GLN A 545 -50.15 -36.78 -28.70
N MET A 546 -50.29 -35.49 -28.38
CA MET A 546 -51.06 -34.54 -29.18
C MET A 546 -50.49 -34.34 -30.58
N GLN A 547 -49.16 -34.33 -30.73
CA GLN A 547 -48.48 -34.23 -32.03
C GLN A 547 -48.70 -35.50 -32.86
N ASN A 548 -48.72 -36.68 -32.25
CA ASN A 548 -49.06 -37.93 -32.93
C ASN A 548 -50.53 -37.93 -33.39
N GLN A 549 -51.47 -37.53 -32.53
CA GLN A 549 -52.89 -37.36 -32.91
C GLN A 549 -53.07 -36.30 -34.02
N LEU A 550 -52.30 -35.21 -34.00
CA LEU A 550 -52.30 -34.20 -35.06
C LEU A 550 -51.82 -34.79 -36.40
N ASN A 551 -50.82 -35.66 -36.38
CA ASN A 551 -50.31 -36.32 -37.58
C ASN A 551 -51.29 -37.38 -38.12
N GLU A 552 -51.92 -38.19 -37.25
CA GLU A 552 -53.05 -39.04 -37.65
C GLU A 552 -54.19 -38.24 -38.29
N ASN A 553 -54.56 -37.11 -37.69
CA ASN A 553 -55.66 -36.29 -38.20
C ASN A 553 -55.28 -35.58 -39.51
N LYS A 554 -54.02 -35.21 -39.73
CA LYS A 554 -53.53 -34.76 -41.05
C LYS A 554 -53.61 -35.87 -42.09
N GLN A 555 -53.25 -37.11 -41.74
CA GLN A 555 -53.36 -38.25 -42.65
C GLN A 555 -54.83 -38.51 -43.01
N LYS A 556 -55.72 -38.63 -42.03
CA LYS A 556 -57.18 -38.77 -42.22
C LYS A 556 -57.75 -37.62 -43.05
N LEU A 557 -57.27 -36.38 -42.87
CA LEU A 557 -57.71 -35.23 -43.66
C LEU A 557 -57.17 -35.26 -45.11
N SER A 558 -55.99 -35.83 -45.35
CA SER A 558 -55.48 -36.11 -46.70
C SER A 558 -56.25 -37.24 -47.39
N GLU A 559 -56.59 -38.30 -46.65
CA GLU A 559 -57.43 -39.41 -47.11
C GLU A 559 -58.82 -38.90 -47.48
N LEU A 560 -59.45 -38.11 -46.59
CA LEU A 560 -60.73 -37.44 -46.86
C LEU A 560 -60.64 -36.44 -48.02
N TYR A 561 -59.51 -35.75 -48.23
CA TYR A 561 -59.35 -34.85 -49.38
C TYR A 561 -59.24 -35.61 -50.70
N ALA A 562 -58.52 -36.74 -50.72
CA ALA A 562 -58.48 -37.64 -51.87
C ALA A 562 -59.84 -38.30 -52.14
N GLU A 563 -60.56 -38.73 -51.10
CA GLU A 563 -61.93 -39.23 -51.21
C GLU A 563 -62.89 -38.14 -51.69
N ASN A 564 -62.78 -36.90 -51.21
CA ASN A 564 -63.61 -35.79 -51.66
C ASN A 564 -63.32 -35.41 -53.12
N GLN A 565 -62.06 -35.49 -53.58
CA GLN A 565 -61.75 -35.40 -55.00
C GLN A 565 -62.35 -36.56 -55.81
N ARG A 566 -62.27 -37.80 -55.31
CA ARG A 566 -62.89 -38.96 -55.97
C ARG A 566 -64.40 -38.79 -56.07
N LEU A 567 -65.05 -38.44 -54.97
CA LEU A 567 -66.48 -38.13 -54.86
C LEU A 567 -66.87 -36.92 -55.70
N LYS A 568 -65.99 -35.95 -55.93
CA LYS A 568 -66.23 -34.83 -56.85
C LYS A 568 -66.22 -35.30 -58.30
N CYS A 569 -65.24 -36.11 -58.73
CA CYS A 569 -65.25 -36.74 -60.05
C CYS A 569 -66.44 -37.70 -60.24
N GLU A 570 -66.85 -38.39 -59.18
CA GLU A 570 -68.00 -39.29 -59.14
C GLU A 570 -69.32 -38.52 -59.16
N PHE A 571 -69.40 -37.37 -58.49
CA PHE A 571 -70.51 -36.42 -58.56
C PHE A 571 -70.56 -35.72 -59.92
N GLU A 572 -69.45 -35.34 -60.53
CA GLU A 572 -69.41 -34.82 -61.91
C GLU A 572 -69.90 -35.89 -62.90
N ARG A 573 -69.68 -37.19 -62.63
CA ARG A 573 -70.32 -38.28 -63.37
C ARG A 573 -71.81 -38.46 -63.05
N LEU A 574 -72.25 -38.32 -61.79
CA LEU A 574 -73.64 -38.56 -61.37
C LEU A 574 -74.59 -37.35 -61.50
N HIS A 575 -74.06 -36.13 -61.52
CA HIS A 575 -74.79 -34.88 -61.78
C HIS A 575 -75.16 -34.76 -63.26
N ASN A 576 -74.32 -35.34 -64.13
CA ASN A 576 -74.74 -35.70 -65.48
C ASN A 576 -75.83 -36.83 -65.50
N ASN A 577 -76.39 -37.30 -64.34
CA ASN A 577 -77.34 -38.47 -64.21
C ASN A 577 -78.52 -38.62 -63.06
N THR A 578 -78.64 -38.23 -61.71
CA THR A 578 -79.59 -38.89 -60.55
C THR A 578 -80.00 -38.33 -58.98
N SER A 579 -80.70 -39.03 -57.86
CA SER A 579 -80.94 -38.88 -56.17
C SER A 579 -82.07 -39.61 -55.05
N ILE A 580 -82.08 -39.86 -53.56
CA ILE A 580 -83.20 -40.27 -52.33
C ILE A 580 -82.91 -40.83 -50.67
N THR A 581 -83.53 -41.18 -49.35
CA THR A 581 -84.70 -41.14 -48.11
C THR A 581 -84.62 -41.75 -46.44
N MET A 582 -85.63 -41.97 -45.36
CA MET A 582 -85.66 -42.28 -43.68
C MET A 582 -86.94 -42.99 -42.70
N PRO A 583 -87.41 -43.18 -41.26
CA PRO A 583 -87.24 -43.43 -39.59
C PRO A 583 -88.29 -44.38 -38.50
N ILE A 584 -88.69 -44.68 -37.08
CA ILE A 584 -88.64 -44.62 -35.38
C ILE A 584 -89.63 -45.64 -34.28
N ILE A 585 -90.05 -45.97 -32.86
CA ILE A 585 -90.22 -45.82 -31.16
C ILE A 585 -90.73 -47.01 -29.91
N PRO A 586 -90.97 -46.92 -28.41
CA PRO A 586 -91.21 -47.93 -27.07
C PRO A 586 -92.26 -47.81 -25.62
N GLN A 587 -92.58 -48.34 -24.23
CA GLN A 587 -92.34 -49.25 -22.80
C GLN A 587 -93.42 -49.55 -21.38
N THR A 588 -93.29 -50.30 -20.08
CA THR A 588 -94.20 -50.47 -18.62
C THR A 588 -94.06 -51.44 -17.11
N PRO A 589 -94.96 -51.70 -15.91
CA PRO A 589 -94.84 -52.21 -14.27
C PRO A 589 -95.89 -53.02 -13.06
N THR A 590 -95.72 -53.49 -11.63
CA THR A 590 -96.70 -54.17 -10.38
C THR A 590 -96.46 -54.62 -8.65
N THR A 591 -97.34 -55.18 -7.54
CA THR A 591 -97.25 -55.62 -5.86
C THR A 591 -98.33 -56.61 -4.83
N LYS A 592 -98.66 -57.11 -3.41
CA LYS A 592 -98.58 -57.23 -1.69
C LYS A 592 -99.31 -58.41 -0.52
N PRO A 593 -99.33 -58.56 0.99
CA PRO A 593 -99.73 -59.71 2.21
C PRO A 593 -100.42 -59.69 3.87
N VAL A 594 -100.61 -60.74 4.97
CA VAL A 594 -101.35 -60.87 6.52
C VAL A 594 -101.24 -62.03 7.91
N GLN A 595 -101.98 -62.19 9.21
CA GLN A 595 -101.86 -63.04 10.73
C GLN A 595 -103.10 -63.52 11.93
N ILE A 596 -103.36 -64.13 13.31
CA ILE A 596 -102.99 -64.96 14.77
C ILE A 596 -104.04 -65.41 16.16
N GLU A 597 -103.89 -66.28 17.39
CA GLU A 597 -104.65 -66.48 18.92
C GLU A 597 -104.83 -67.81 20.16
N PRO A 598 -105.24 -67.93 21.63
CA PRO A 598 -105.35 -69.13 22.85
C PRO A 598 -106.19 -69.30 24.43
N LYS A 599 -106.29 -70.40 25.45
CA LYS A 599 -106.83 -70.57 27.08
C LYS A 599 -106.88 -71.87 28.31
N TYR A 600 -107.64 -72.05 29.60
CA TYR A 600 -107.47 -72.91 31.07
C TYR A 600 -108.60 -73.48 32.32
N VAL A 601 -108.45 -74.38 33.51
CA VAL A 601 -109.33 -74.85 34.90
C VAL A 601 -108.86 -75.94 36.21
N LYS A 602 -109.31 -76.61 37.49
CA LYS A 602 -110.21 -76.87 38.91
C LYS A 602 -109.80 -78.06 40.14
N GLU A 603 -110.22 -78.72 41.42
CA GLU A 603 -111.18 -79.00 42.78
C GLU A 603 -110.75 -80.13 44.07
N GLU A 604 -111.20 -80.80 45.34
CA GLU A 604 -112.01 -80.94 46.81
C GLU A 604 -111.75 -82.28 47.94
N ASN A 605 -112.18 -82.89 49.23
CA ASN A 605 -112.98 -82.96 50.71
C ASN A 605 -112.93 -84.25 51.94
N ASP A 606 -113.49 -84.40 53.31
CA ASP A 606 -113.90 -85.63 54.43
C ASP A 606 -113.81 -85.81 56.19
N ASP A 607 -114.43 -86.76 57.16
CA ASP A 607 -114.50 -86.94 58.84
C ASP A 607 -115.02 -88.16 60.01
N ASP A 608 -114.38 -88.59 61.26
CA ASP A 608 -114.65 -88.89 62.86
C ASP A 608 -113.46 -89.31 63.88
N GLU A 609 -112.63 -90.38 63.71
CA GLU A 609 -111.31 -90.58 64.46
C GLU A 609 -110.46 -89.29 64.40
N LEU A 610 -110.74 -88.58 63.32
CA LEU A 610 -110.81 -87.14 63.14
C LEU A 610 -111.05 -86.23 64.34
N LYS A 611 -111.46 -86.58 65.56
CA LYS A 611 -111.35 -85.60 66.67
C LYS A 611 -109.90 -85.36 67.11
N LEU A 612 -109.05 -86.38 67.03
CA LEU A 612 -107.60 -86.20 67.27
C LEU A 612 -106.89 -85.79 65.98
N THR A 613 -107.25 -86.37 64.83
CA THR A 613 -106.62 -85.98 63.55
C THR A 613 -107.14 -84.64 63.01
N LEU A 614 -108.38 -84.16 63.27
CA LEU A 614 -108.81 -82.77 63.01
C LEU A 614 -107.96 -81.80 63.78
N LYS A 615 -107.60 -82.06 65.04
CA LYS A 615 -106.85 -81.04 65.78
C LYS A 615 -105.50 -80.79 65.10
N ASN A 616 -104.81 -81.87 64.76
CA ASN A 616 -103.55 -81.81 64.01
C ASN A 616 -103.74 -81.31 62.56
N LEU A 617 -104.81 -81.71 61.86
CA LEU A 617 -105.13 -81.28 60.49
C LEU A 617 -105.60 -79.82 60.44
N HIS A 618 -106.31 -79.31 61.44
CA HIS A 618 -106.81 -77.95 61.50
C HIS A 618 -105.66 -76.98 61.75
N ASP A 619 -104.73 -77.32 62.66
CA ASP A 619 -103.48 -76.58 62.83
C ASP A 619 -102.61 -76.65 61.54
N THR A 620 -102.58 -77.80 60.85
CA THR A 620 -101.88 -77.95 59.55
C THR A 620 -102.53 -77.14 58.41
N ILE A 621 -103.86 -77.18 58.29
CA ILE A 621 -104.65 -76.44 57.29
C ILE A 621 -104.53 -74.94 57.54
N LYS A 622 -104.55 -74.50 58.79
CA LYS A 622 -104.29 -73.11 59.16
C LYS A 622 -102.90 -72.66 58.72
N SER A 623 -101.86 -73.44 59.02
CA SER A 623 -100.49 -73.19 58.55
C SER A 623 -100.41 -73.12 57.01
N LYS A 624 -101.09 -74.02 56.30
CA LYS A 624 -101.12 -74.05 54.82
C LYS A 624 -101.91 -72.89 54.22
N THR A 625 -102.95 -72.41 54.90
CA THR A 625 -103.74 -71.25 54.46
C THR A 625 -102.94 -69.96 54.58
N GLU A 626 -102.17 -69.80 55.67
CA GLU A 626 -101.24 -68.67 55.85
C GLU A 626 -100.08 -68.67 54.83
N GLU A 627 -99.64 -69.83 54.36
CA GLU A 627 -98.66 -69.97 53.28
C GLU A 627 -99.23 -69.54 51.92
N ILE A 628 -100.47 -69.92 51.61
CA ILE A 628 -101.17 -69.53 50.38
C ILE A 628 -101.41 -68.00 50.30
N GLU A 629 -101.79 -67.35 51.40
CA GLU A 629 -101.94 -65.89 51.42
C GLU A 629 -100.61 -65.16 51.18
N LYS A 630 -99.49 -65.66 51.76
CA LYS A 630 -98.15 -65.12 51.48
C LYS A 630 -97.78 -65.23 49.99
N LEU A 631 -98.05 -66.38 49.37
CA LEU A 631 -97.78 -66.62 47.95
C LEU A 631 -98.62 -65.74 47.01
N LYS A 632 -99.90 -65.49 47.33
CA LYS A 632 -100.73 -64.53 46.56
C LYS A 632 -100.16 -63.11 46.62
N LYS A 633 -99.65 -62.68 47.79
CA LYS A 633 -99.10 -61.34 47.99
C LYS A 633 -97.86 -61.10 47.13
N THR A 634 -96.88 -62.02 47.16
CA THR A 634 -95.65 -61.90 46.36
C THR A 634 -95.89 -61.96 44.85
N LEU A 635 -96.86 -62.77 44.39
CA LEU A 635 -97.22 -62.84 42.97
C LEU A 635 -97.81 -61.51 42.47
N LYS A 636 -98.56 -60.81 43.33
CA LYS A 636 -99.10 -59.47 43.01
C LYS A 636 -97.99 -58.42 42.91
N GLU A 637 -97.06 -58.41 43.86
CA GLU A 637 -95.91 -57.48 43.91
C GLU A 637 -95.02 -57.60 42.66
N LEU A 638 -94.66 -58.82 42.26
CA LEU A 638 -93.91 -59.10 41.02
C LEU A 638 -94.63 -58.63 39.73
N THR A 639 -95.96 -58.58 39.74
CA THR A 639 -96.76 -58.13 38.58
C THR A 639 -96.71 -56.61 38.42
N GLU A 640 -96.50 -55.86 39.51
CA GLU A 640 -96.43 -54.39 39.49
C GLU A 640 -95.03 -53.90 39.05
N GLU A 641 -93.95 -54.53 39.52
CA GLU A 641 -92.58 -54.24 39.08
C GLU A 641 -92.38 -54.44 37.56
N ALA A 642 -92.90 -55.54 37.02
CA ALA A 642 -92.76 -55.88 35.59
C ALA A 642 -93.41 -54.84 34.66
N ASN A 643 -94.43 -54.11 35.12
CA ASN A 643 -95.06 -53.04 34.35
C ASN A 643 -94.26 -51.72 34.41
N LEU A 644 -93.69 -51.37 35.57
CA LEU A 644 -92.84 -50.18 35.72
C LEU A 644 -91.60 -50.22 34.81
N ALA A 645 -90.90 -51.35 34.79
CA ALA A 645 -89.70 -51.53 33.96
C ALA A 645 -89.95 -51.32 32.45
N LYS A 646 -91.17 -51.65 31.98
CA LYS A 646 -91.57 -51.57 30.57
C LYS A 646 -91.74 -50.13 30.08
N ASP A 647 -92.25 -49.23 30.92
CA ASP A 647 -92.49 -47.84 30.55
C ASP A 647 -91.19 -47.00 30.55
N ASP A 648 -90.25 -47.25 31.46
CA ASP A 648 -88.96 -46.55 31.45
C ASP A 648 -88.09 -46.92 30.25
N PHE A 649 -88.10 -48.20 29.81
CA PHE A 649 -87.43 -48.60 28.58
C PHE A 649 -87.95 -47.82 27.36
N LYS A 650 -89.28 -47.61 27.29
CA LYS A 650 -89.95 -46.85 26.23
C LYS A 650 -89.59 -45.36 26.23
N ARG A 651 -89.37 -44.76 27.41
CA ARG A 651 -88.85 -43.39 27.55
C ARG A 651 -87.40 -43.28 27.09
N HIS A 652 -86.58 -44.29 27.41
CA HIS A 652 -85.15 -44.26 27.12
C HIS A 652 -84.84 -44.36 25.61
N LEU A 653 -85.65 -45.12 24.87
CA LEU A 653 -85.53 -45.29 23.42
C LEU A 653 -85.77 -43.97 22.67
N LYS A 654 -86.86 -43.26 23.02
CA LYS A 654 -87.23 -41.97 22.39
C LYS A 654 -86.22 -40.84 22.63
N ARG A 655 -85.39 -40.91 23.67
CA ARG A 655 -84.27 -39.97 23.85
C ARG A 655 -83.16 -40.18 22.81
N LYS A 656 -82.87 -41.43 22.43
CA LYS A 656 -81.80 -41.76 21.47
C LYS A 656 -82.16 -41.40 20.03
N GLU A 657 -83.43 -41.51 19.65
CA GLU A 657 -83.92 -41.03 18.35
C GLU A 657 -83.62 -39.52 18.14
N ASN A 658 -83.87 -38.70 19.18
CA ASN A 658 -83.60 -37.26 19.14
C ASN A 658 -82.09 -36.92 19.12
N GLU A 659 -81.23 -37.73 19.74
CA GLU A 659 -79.77 -37.52 19.67
C GLU A 659 -79.24 -37.72 18.24
N ILE A 660 -79.73 -38.72 17.52
CA ILE A 660 -79.28 -39.06 16.16
C ILE A 660 -79.57 -37.92 15.17
N GLN A 661 -80.79 -37.37 15.17
CA GLN A 661 -81.16 -36.27 14.25
C GLN A 661 -80.29 -35.02 14.43
N ASN A 662 -79.86 -34.73 15.66
CA ASN A 662 -78.97 -33.60 15.94
C ASN A 662 -77.54 -33.81 15.38
N LEU A 663 -77.05 -35.05 15.34
CA LEU A 663 -75.75 -35.40 14.78
C LEU A 663 -75.74 -35.31 13.25
N GLU A 664 -76.81 -35.76 12.58
CA GLU A 664 -76.97 -35.67 11.12
C GLU A 664 -76.91 -34.21 10.63
N MET A 665 -77.67 -33.31 11.27
CA MET A 665 -77.64 -31.88 10.95
C MET A 665 -76.25 -31.26 11.18
N CYS A 666 -75.47 -31.76 12.14
CA CYS A 666 -74.11 -31.30 12.40
C CYS A 666 -73.15 -31.69 11.27
N LEU A 667 -73.21 -32.94 10.79
CA LEU A 667 -72.39 -33.46 9.69
C LEU A 667 -72.60 -32.70 8.37
N GLN A 668 -73.84 -32.32 8.07
CA GLN A 668 -74.17 -31.53 6.87
C GLN A 668 -73.48 -30.14 6.90
N LYS A 669 -73.43 -29.50 8.07
CA LYS A 669 -72.78 -28.19 8.25
C LYS A 669 -71.25 -28.26 8.12
N VAL A 670 -70.63 -29.38 8.52
CA VAL A 670 -69.17 -29.61 8.36
C VAL A 670 -68.79 -29.81 6.89
N THR A 671 -69.57 -30.57 6.13
CA THR A 671 -69.27 -30.86 4.71
C THR A 671 -69.34 -29.61 3.82
N GLU A 672 -70.28 -28.70 4.04
CA GLU A 672 -70.31 -27.40 3.34
C GLU A 672 -69.06 -26.55 3.59
N ASN A 673 -68.61 -26.46 4.84
CA ASN A 673 -67.44 -25.66 5.20
C ASN A 673 -66.16 -26.22 4.56
N LEU A 674 -66.04 -27.56 4.49
CA LEU A 674 -64.92 -28.23 3.84
C LEU A 674 -64.89 -27.97 2.32
N GLN A 675 -66.05 -27.88 1.65
CA GLN A 675 -66.12 -27.46 0.24
C GLN A 675 -65.69 -25.99 0.04
N LYS A 676 -66.14 -25.08 0.92
CA LYS A 676 -65.76 -23.65 0.88
C LYS A 676 -64.25 -23.47 1.08
N SER A 677 -63.65 -24.23 2.00
CA SER A 677 -62.18 -24.25 2.21
C SER A 677 -61.41 -24.73 0.98
N LYS A 678 -61.78 -25.87 0.39
CA LYS A 678 -61.15 -26.40 -0.83
C LYS A 678 -61.15 -25.42 -2.01
N LYS A 679 -62.18 -24.57 -2.14
CA LYS A 679 -62.23 -23.52 -3.18
C LYS A 679 -61.20 -22.40 -2.94
N LYS A 680 -61.01 -21.96 -1.69
CA LYS A 680 -60.00 -20.94 -1.34
C LYS A 680 -58.58 -21.44 -1.65
N LEU A 681 -58.22 -22.63 -1.14
CA LEU A 681 -56.89 -23.23 -1.33
C LEU A 681 -56.52 -23.39 -2.81
N LYS A 682 -57.48 -23.67 -3.70
CA LYS A 682 -57.21 -23.74 -5.15
C LYS A 682 -56.84 -22.38 -5.76
N ILE A 683 -57.49 -21.29 -5.34
CA ILE A 683 -57.20 -19.93 -5.80
C ILE A 683 -55.82 -19.49 -5.27
N GLU A 684 -55.56 -19.79 -4.01
CA GLU A 684 -54.31 -19.45 -3.32
C GLU A 684 -53.09 -20.17 -3.92
N LYS A 685 -53.20 -21.49 -4.20
CA LYS A 685 -52.15 -22.23 -4.93
C LYS A 685 -51.90 -21.64 -6.34
N GLN A 686 -52.93 -21.17 -7.04
CA GLN A 686 -52.76 -20.54 -8.35
C GLN A 686 -52.08 -19.17 -8.25
N LYS A 687 -52.35 -18.39 -7.20
CA LYS A 687 -51.68 -17.11 -6.93
C LYS A 687 -50.18 -17.33 -6.68
N ILE A 688 -49.84 -18.24 -5.76
CA ILE A 688 -48.43 -18.58 -5.42
C ILE A 688 -47.67 -19.09 -6.64
N TYR A 689 -48.29 -19.93 -7.48
CA TYR A 689 -47.67 -20.42 -8.72
C TYR A 689 -47.34 -19.27 -9.69
N ASN A 690 -48.25 -18.31 -9.86
CA ASN A 690 -48.04 -17.16 -10.74
C ASN A 690 -46.96 -16.21 -10.17
N GLU A 691 -46.91 -16.04 -8.86
CA GLU A 691 -45.88 -15.21 -8.18
C GLU A 691 -44.50 -15.84 -8.34
N HIS A 692 -44.35 -17.13 -8.04
CA HIS A 692 -43.09 -17.84 -8.20
C HIS A 692 -42.61 -17.90 -9.66
N GLN A 693 -43.52 -18.05 -10.63
CA GLN A 693 -43.15 -18.00 -12.05
C GLN A 693 -42.59 -16.62 -12.46
N ASN A 694 -43.08 -15.53 -11.86
CA ASN A 694 -42.54 -14.19 -12.10
C ASN A 694 -41.17 -14.00 -11.45
N GLU A 695 -40.95 -14.50 -10.24
CA GLU A 695 -39.65 -14.51 -9.57
C GLU A 695 -38.60 -15.27 -10.38
N VAL A 696 -38.93 -16.49 -10.83
CA VAL A 696 -38.05 -17.30 -11.69
C VAL A 696 -37.70 -16.56 -12.98
N ASN A 697 -38.67 -15.90 -13.62
CA ASN A 697 -38.41 -15.10 -14.81
C ASN A 697 -37.46 -13.91 -14.53
N GLN A 698 -37.62 -13.21 -13.39
CA GLN A 698 -36.70 -12.13 -12.99
C GLN A 698 -35.29 -12.65 -12.67
N ILE A 699 -35.18 -13.79 -11.97
CA ILE A 699 -33.88 -14.42 -11.65
C ILE A 699 -33.16 -14.82 -12.94
N VAL A 700 -33.87 -15.41 -13.91
CA VAL A 700 -33.31 -15.74 -15.24
C VAL A 700 -32.83 -14.48 -15.96
N MET A 701 -33.65 -13.41 -16.03
CA MET A 701 -33.24 -12.15 -16.66
C MET A 701 -32.01 -11.52 -16.00
N ASN A 702 -31.94 -11.52 -14.66
CA ASN A 702 -30.81 -11.00 -13.90
C ASN A 702 -29.53 -11.83 -14.13
N PHE A 703 -29.65 -13.15 -14.15
CA PHE A 703 -28.54 -14.06 -14.47
C PHE A 703 -28.05 -13.86 -15.91
N GLU A 704 -28.95 -13.72 -16.88
CA GLU A 704 -28.61 -13.52 -18.29
C GLU A 704 -27.91 -12.16 -18.50
N LYS A 705 -28.35 -11.10 -17.81
CA LYS A 705 -27.69 -9.79 -17.77
C LYS A 705 -26.29 -9.86 -17.15
N ALA A 706 -26.14 -10.46 -15.98
CA ALA A 706 -24.85 -10.64 -15.32
C ALA A 706 -23.87 -11.46 -16.18
N LYS A 707 -24.37 -12.47 -16.89
CA LYS A 707 -23.61 -13.28 -17.86
C LYS A 707 -23.18 -12.47 -19.09
N GLN A 708 -23.99 -11.53 -19.57
CA GLN A 708 -23.58 -10.60 -20.65
C GLN A 708 -22.48 -9.63 -20.16
N GLU A 709 -22.66 -9.02 -18.98
CA GLU A 709 -21.69 -8.10 -18.36
C GLU A 709 -20.34 -8.80 -18.10
N LEU A 710 -20.37 -10.04 -17.59
CA LEU A 710 -19.17 -10.85 -17.40
C LEU A 710 -18.47 -11.16 -18.73
N ASN A 711 -19.21 -11.55 -19.77
CA ASN A 711 -18.64 -11.82 -21.11
C ASN A 711 -18.03 -10.56 -21.76
N GLN A 712 -18.64 -9.39 -21.56
CA GLN A 712 -18.06 -8.12 -22.02
C GLN A 712 -16.74 -7.84 -21.29
N SER A 713 -16.73 -7.92 -19.95
CA SER A 713 -15.51 -7.72 -19.14
C SER A 713 -14.38 -8.69 -19.53
N LEU A 714 -14.72 -9.96 -19.78
CA LEU A 714 -13.76 -10.98 -20.24
C LEU A 714 -13.20 -10.65 -21.63
N THR A 715 -14.01 -10.09 -22.53
CA THR A 715 -13.59 -9.64 -23.86
C THR A 715 -12.67 -8.41 -23.79
N GLU A 716 -13.06 -7.38 -23.02
CA GLU A 716 -12.22 -6.21 -22.78
C GLU A 716 -10.88 -6.57 -22.14
N ASN A 717 -10.85 -7.56 -21.25
CA ASN A 717 -9.61 -8.01 -20.60
C ASN A 717 -8.71 -8.82 -21.55
N LYS A 718 -9.27 -9.60 -22.48
CA LYS A 718 -8.49 -10.19 -23.59
C LYS A 718 -7.85 -9.11 -24.47
N GLU A 719 -8.61 -8.10 -24.88
CA GLU A 719 -8.05 -6.96 -25.63
C GLU A 719 -6.94 -6.23 -24.87
N LYS A 720 -7.08 -6.03 -23.54
CA LYS A 720 -6.03 -5.43 -22.70
C LYS A 720 -4.78 -6.30 -22.68
N VAL A 721 -4.90 -7.62 -22.57
CA VAL A 721 -3.77 -8.57 -22.62
C VAL A 721 -3.07 -8.56 -23.98
N GLU A 722 -3.80 -8.52 -25.10
CA GLU A 722 -3.20 -8.42 -26.43
C GLU A 722 -2.48 -7.09 -26.67
N LYS A 723 -3.07 -5.98 -26.18
CA LYS A 723 -2.44 -4.64 -26.23
C LYS A 723 -1.19 -4.56 -25.35
N LEU A 724 -1.18 -5.22 -24.19
CA LEU A 724 0.01 -5.35 -23.33
C LEU A 724 1.08 -6.24 -23.97
N SER A 725 0.72 -7.40 -24.52
CA SER A 725 1.64 -8.33 -25.18
C SER A 725 2.34 -7.67 -26.37
N SER A 726 1.58 -7.00 -27.24
CA SER A 726 2.13 -6.26 -28.39
C SER A 726 2.92 -5.01 -28.01
N ALA A 727 2.62 -4.37 -26.86
CA ALA A 727 3.47 -3.33 -26.30
C ALA A 727 4.78 -3.89 -25.72
N ASN A 728 4.73 -5.02 -25.02
CA ASN A 728 5.91 -5.66 -24.42
C ASN A 728 6.88 -6.16 -25.49
N SER A 729 6.37 -6.74 -26.58
CA SER A 729 7.17 -7.12 -27.75
C SER A 729 7.86 -5.91 -28.40
N LYS A 730 7.21 -4.74 -28.47
CA LYS A 730 7.84 -3.50 -28.95
C LYS A 730 8.94 -3.03 -28.00
N ILE A 731 8.68 -3.00 -26.69
CA ILE A 731 9.68 -2.62 -25.68
C ILE A 731 10.90 -3.55 -25.74
N GLN A 732 10.70 -4.86 -25.94
CA GLN A 732 11.79 -5.82 -26.09
C GLN A 732 12.62 -5.58 -27.36
N ASN A 733 11.98 -5.24 -28.49
CA ASN A 733 12.66 -4.89 -29.73
C ASN A 733 13.41 -3.55 -29.62
N ASP A 734 12.82 -2.53 -29.00
CA ASP A 734 13.44 -1.22 -28.76
C ASP A 734 14.64 -1.35 -27.81
N LEU A 735 14.53 -2.19 -26.77
CA LEU A 735 15.62 -2.51 -25.85
C LEU A 735 16.78 -3.19 -26.56
N GLN A 736 16.50 -4.20 -27.41
CA GLN A 736 17.51 -4.88 -28.22
C GLN A 736 18.21 -3.89 -29.17
N ALA A 737 17.44 -3.06 -29.89
CA ALA A 737 17.98 -2.04 -30.78
C ALA A 737 18.89 -1.05 -30.04
N LYS A 738 18.50 -0.60 -28.84
CA LYS A 738 19.36 0.27 -28.00
C LYS A 738 20.56 -0.45 -27.40
N GLN A 739 20.49 -1.75 -27.14
CA GLN A 739 21.64 -2.54 -26.71
C GLN A 739 22.67 -2.69 -27.85
N ASP A 740 22.22 -2.85 -29.09
CA ASP A 740 23.10 -2.96 -30.26
C ASP A 740 23.65 -1.60 -30.72
N GLU A 741 22.87 -0.52 -30.62
CA GLU A 741 23.36 0.87 -30.75
C GLU A 741 24.46 1.18 -29.72
N SER A 742 24.27 0.75 -28.47
CA SER A 742 25.26 0.90 -27.39
C SER A 742 26.56 0.11 -27.65
N LYS A 743 26.47 -1.10 -28.23
CA LYS A 743 27.66 -1.84 -28.71
C LYS A 743 28.38 -1.07 -29.82
N SER A 744 27.65 -0.62 -30.84
CA SER A 744 28.20 0.15 -31.96
C SER A 744 28.94 1.41 -31.49
N LEU A 745 28.35 2.17 -30.57
CA LEU A 745 28.97 3.36 -29.98
C LEU A 745 30.19 3.02 -29.11
N LYS A 746 30.19 1.86 -28.41
CA LYS A 746 31.35 1.39 -27.66
C LYS A 746 32.51 1.02 -28.59
N ASP A 747 32.24 0.35 -29.69
CA ASP A 747 33.26 -0.03 -30.67
C ASP A 747 33.78 1.17 -31.47
N GLU A 748 32.92 2.16 -31.77
CA GLU A 748 33.36 3.45 -32.30
C GLU A 748 34.24 4.21 -31.29
N ASN A 749 33.85 4.25 -30.01
CA ASN A 749 34.67 4.88 -28.96
C ASN A 749 36.04 4.19 -28.81
N ASN A 750 36.10 2.85 -28.84
CA ASN A 750 37.35 2.09 -28.87
C ASN A 750 38.20 2.46 -30.11
N SER A 751 37.57 2.62 -31.27
CA SER A 751 38.24 3.09 -32.50
C SER A 751 38.77 4.53 -32.37
N LEU A 752 38.01 5.42 -31.73
CA LEU A 752 38.40 6.81 -31.47
C LEU A 752 39.56 6.92 -30.47
N ILE A 753 39.52 6.17 -29.37
CA ILE A 753 40.64 6.06 -28.41
C ILE A 753 41.91 5.57 -29.14
N THR A 754 41.77 4.54 -29.98
CA THR A 754 42.89 4.03 -30.79
C THR A 754 43.41 5.09 -31.78
N LYS A 755 42.53 5.90 -32.39
CA LYS A 755 42.92 7.01 -33.27
C LYS A 755 43.62 8.13 -32.51
N VAL A 756 43.15 8.50 -31.32
CA VAL A 756 43.78 9.51 -30.45
C VAL A 756 45.18 9.08 -30.07
N GLN A 757 45.38 7.87 -29.55
CA GLN A 757 46.71 7.33 -29.23
C GLN A 757 47.65 7.33 -30.44
N ASN A 758 47.15 6.99 -31.64
CA ASN A 758 47.93 7.06 -32.87
C ASN A 758 48.26 8.51 -33.32
N LEU A 759 47.44 9.50 -32.96
CA LEU A 759 47.70 10.92 -33.21
C LEU A 759 48.66 11.52 -32.18
N GLU A 760 48.54 11.13 -30.91
CA GLU A 760 49.47 11.49 -29.83
C GLU A 760 50.88 10.96 -30.12
N ASN A 761 51.00 9.69 -30.52
CA ASN A 761 52.28 9.11 -30.95
C ASN A 761 52.87 9.84 -32.17
N LYS A 762 52.04 10.28 -33.13
CA LYS A 762 52.50 11.09 -34.27
C LYS A 762 52.91 12.51 -33.87
N LEU A 763 52.19 13.15 -32.95
CA LEU A 763 52.55 14.45 -32.39
C LEU A 763 53.89 14.37 -31.64
N GLN A 764 54.11 13.32 -30.85
CA GLN A 764 55.38 13.11 -30.16
C GLN A 764 56.54 12.95 -31.16
N LEU A 765 56.39 12.07 -32.16
CA LEU A 765 57.40 11.90 -33.23
C LEU A 765 57.67 13.20 -34.00
N MET A 766 56.63 14.00 -34.27
CA MET A 766 56.76 15.28 -34.96
C MET A 766 57.44 16.34 -34.06
N ASN A 767 57.15 16.37 -32.77
CA ASN A 767 57.83 17.23 -31.80
C ASN A 767 59.31 16.86 -31.66
N ASP A 768 59.64 15.57 -31.61
CA ASP A 768 61.02 15.08 -31.56
C ASP A 768 61.79 15.41 -32.86
N GLN A 769 61.12 15.34 -34.02
CA GLN A 769 61.69 15.80 -35.29
C GLN A 769 61.89 17.32 -35.31
N ILE A 770 60.91 18.12 -34.87
CA ILE A 770 61.03 19.59 -34.78
C ILE A 770 62.17 19.97 -33.83
N ALA A 771 62.32 19.31 -32.68
CA ALA A 771 63.41 19.56 -31.74
C ALA A 771 64.79 19.21 -32.35
N LYS A 772 64.87 18.17 -33.19
CA LYS A 772 66.07 17.81 -33.94
C LYS A 772 66.40 18.84 -35.03
N GLU A 773 65.40 19.28 -35.80
CA GLU A 773 65.55 20.32 -36.84
C GLU A 773 65.89 21.68 -36.23
N GLN A 774 65.33 22.05 -35.08
CA GLN A 774 65.70 23.26 -34.34
C GLN A 774 67.16 23.23 -33.90
N LYS A 775 67.64 22.12 -33.33
CA LYS A 775 69.07 21.96 -32.97
C LYS A 775 69.99 22.04 -34.20
N GLN A 776 69.59 21.41 -35.31
CA GLN A 776 70.33 21.48 -36.57
C GLN A 776 70.36 22.90 -37.16
N ASN A 777 69.23 23.62 -37.12
CA ASN A 777 69.14 25.00 -37.59
C ASN A 777 69.87 25.99 -36.67
N GLN A 778 69.89 25.77 -35.36
CA GLN A 778 70.74 26.52 -34.43
C GLN A 778 72.22 26.32 -34.77
N ALA A 779 72.68 25.07 -34.96
CA ALA A 779 74.05 24.78 -35.39
C ALA A 779 74.40 25.44 -36.74
N ASN A 780 73.54 25.31 -37.75
CA ASN A 780 73.70 25.96 -39.05
C ASN A 780 73.75 27.50 -38.94
N THR A 781 72.97 28.08 -38.04
CA THR A 781 72.96 29.53 -37.79
C THR A 781 74.24 29.99 -37.12
N THR A 782 74.71 29.28 -36.08
CA THR A 782 75.99 29.55 -35.42
C THR A 782 77.16 29.48 -36.41
N VAL A 783 77.19 28.50 -37.32
CA VAL A 783 78.21 28.41 -38.38
C VAL A 783 78.15 29.59 -39.35
N LYS A 784 76.95 30.03 -39.76
CA LYS A 784 76.79 31.23 -40.60
C LYS A 784 77.26 32.50 -39.90
N LEU A 785 76.93 32.65 -38.62
CA LEU A 785 77.26 33.83 -37.81
C LEU A 785 78.78 33.90 -37.59
N LEU A 786 79.44 32.78 -37.27
CA LEU A 786 80.89 32.67 -37.18
C LEU A 786 81.58 33.01 -38.51
N ASN A 787 81.00 32.62 -39.65
CA ASN A 787 81.54 32.95 -40.97
C ASN A 787 81.39 34.45 -41.30
N GLN A 788 80.26 35.09 -40.93
CA GLN A 788 80.11 36.54 -41.07
C GLN A 788 81.04 37.32 -40.14
N GLU A 789 81.25 36.86 -38.90
CA GLU A 789 82.18 37.48 -37.97
C GLU A 789 83.62 37.45 -38.51
N ASN A 790 84.07 36.30 -39.04
CA ASN A 790 85.37 36.18 -39.71
C ASN A 790 85.49 37.12 -40.93
N LEU A 791 84.41 37.31 -41.69
CA LEU A 791 84.38 38.24 -42.83
C LEU A 791 84.55 39.69 -42.35
N HIS A 792 83.74 40.12 -41.38
CA HIS A 792 83.80 41.47 -40.82
C HIS A 792 85.13 41.76 -40.10
N GLN A 793 85.75 40.77 -39.45
CA GLN A 793 87.11 40.91 -38.90
C GLN A 793 88.16 41.15 -40.01
N LYS A 794 87.99 40.56 -41.20
CA LYS A 794 88.87 40.80 -42.35
C LYS A 794 88.63 42.19 -42.95
N GLU A 795 87.38 42.57 -43.18
CA GLU A 795 87.00 43.91 -43.66
C GLU A 795 87.48 45.02 -42.71
N THR A 796 87.36 44.82 -41.40
CA THR A 796 87.82 45.79 -40.38
C THR A 796 89.35 45.98 -40.39
N LYS A 797 90.10 44.90 -40.64
CA LYS A 797 91.57 44.98 -40.80
C LYS A 797 91.94 45.73 -42.09
N GLU A 798 91.25 45.47 -43.19
CA GLU A 798 91.47 46.19 -44.47
C GLU A 798 91.09 47.68 -44.38
N LEU A 799 90.02 48.02 -43.67
CA LEU A 799 89.63 49.40 -43.39
C LEU A 799 90.65 50.15 -42.52
N ARG A 800 91.20 49.50 -41.47
CA ARG A 800 92.27 50.11 -40.67
C ARG A 800 93.52 50.40 -41.50
N MET A 801 93.98 49.43 -42.30
CA MET A 801 95.15 49.63 -43.17
C MET A 801 94.94 50.77 -44.18
N LYS A 802 93.74 50.90 -44.77
CA LYS A 802 93.38 52.05 -45.61
C LYS A 802 93.44 53.37 -44.83
N TYR A 803 92.79 53.44 -43.68
CA TYR A 803 92.76 54.64 -42.84
C TYR A 803 94.17 55.11 -42.43
N GLU A 804 95.04 54.19 -41.99
CA GLU A 804 96.44 54.51 -41.65
C GLU A 804 97.23 55.01 -42.88
N SER A 805 97.02 54.41 -44.05
CA SER A 805 97.68 54.85 -45.29
C SER A 805 97.22 56.25 -45.76
N GLU A 806 95.94 56.56 -45.58
CA GLU A 806 95.34 57.84 -45.97
C GLU A 806 95.67 58.94 -44.95
N LYS A 807 95.66 58.61 -43.65
CA LYS A 807 96.19 59.48 -42.59
C LYS A 807 97.64 59.85 -42.87
N LYS A 808 98.52 58.89 -43.15
CA LYS A 808 99.93 59.18 -43.48
C LYS A 808 100.04 60.12 -44.69
N ARG A 809 99.31 59.84 -45.78
CA ARG A 809 99.28 60.71 -46.97
C ARG A 809 98.84 62.15 -46.66
N MET A 810 97.92 62.34 -45.71
CA MET A 810 97.50 63.67 -45.23
C MET A 810 98.59 64.36 -44.39
N MET A 811 99.30 63.62 -43.51
CA MET A 811 100.47 64.13 -42.78
C MET A 811 101.55 64.62 -43.76
N ASP A 812 101.90 63.78 -44.74
CA ASP A 812 102.91 64.06 -45.77
C ASP A 812 102.54 65.33 -46.57
N PHE A 813 101.27 65.48 -46.95
CA PHE A 813 100.76 66.65 -47.67
C PHE A 813 100.84 67.94 -46.85
N ILE A 814 100.39 67.93 -45.59
CA ILE A 814 100.43 69.11 -44.70
C ILE A 814 101.87 69.53 -44.43
N THR A 815 102.77 68.58 -44.17
CA THR A 815 104.20 68.85 -43.96
C THR A 815 104.82 69.47 -45.21
N SER A 816 104.52 68.91 -46.40
CA SER A 816 104.98 69.42 -47.69
C SER A 816 104.49 70.85 -48.00
N HIS A 817 103.20 71.13 -47.84
CA HIS A 817 102.58 72.37 -48.35
C HIS A 817 102.41 73.49 -47.31
N LEU A 818 102.25 73.16 -46.02
CA LEU A 818 102.14 74.14 -44.93
C LEU A 818 103.40 74.21 -44.08
N GLY A 819 104.11 73.10 -43.88
CA GLY A 819 105.39 73.10 -43.16
C GLY A 819 106.45 73.96 -43.86
N SER A 820 106.57 73.82 -45.18
CA SER A 820 107.50 74.62 -46.02
C SER A 820 107.27 76.13 -45.92
N LEU A 821 106.02 76.60 -45.83
CA LEU A 821 105.69 78.02 -45.64
C LEU A 821 106.10 78.58 -44.27
N TYR A 822 106.27 77.71 -43.26
CA TYR A 822 106.63 78.10 -41.88
C TYR A 822 108.06 77.67 -41.48
N GLY A 823 108.88 77.29 -42.46
CA GLY A 823 110.29 76.94 -42.28
C GLY A 823 110.55 75.55 -41.69
N ILE A 824 109.58 74.64 -41.79
CA ILE A 824 109.63 73.29 -41.21
C ILE A 824 110.09 72.30 -42.27
N ILE A 825 111.19 71.58 -41.98
CA ILE A 825 111.89 70.69 -42.94
C ILE A 825 112.17 69.29 -42.32
N ASP A 826 111.85 69.08 -41.04
CA ASP A 826 112.07 67.80 -40.35
C ASP A 826 111.06 66.71 -40.78
N PHE A 827 111.55 65.46 -40.87
CA PHE A 827 110.78 64.32 -41.37
C PHE A 827 109.85 63.65 -40.35
N ASP A 828 110.09 63.82 -39.04
CA ASP A 828 109.27 63.24 -37.96
C ASP A 828 108.13 64.19 -37.53
N TYR A 829 107.25 64.53 -38.47
CA TYR A 829 106.18 65.50 -38.25
C TYR A 829 104.87 64.84 -37.76
N ASP A 830 104.60 64.94 -36.45
CA ASP A 830 103.49 64.24 -35.78
C ASP A 830 102.16 65.03 -35.74
N GLU A 831 101.10 64.37 -35.26
CA GLU A 831 99.74 64.91 -35.22
C GLU A 831 99.60 66.09 -34.23
N ASN A 832 100.43 66.12 -33.18
CA ASN A 832 100.54 67.27 -32.29
C ASN A 832 101.28 68.44 -32.96
N SER A 833 102.32 68.16 -33.75
CA SER A 833 103.08 69.15 -34.52
C SER A 833 102.21 69.83 -35.58
N ILE A 834 101.36 69.08 -36.29
CA ILE A 834 100.33 69.65 -37.18
C ILE A 834 99.35 70.53 -36.40
N SER A 835 98.89 70.10 -35.22
CA SER A 835 98.01 70.89 -34.37
C SER A 835 98.67 72.20 -33.92
N GLN A 836 99.96 72.18 -33.56
CA GLN A 836 100.73 73.38 -33.25
C GLN A 836 100.96 74.27 -34.47
N LEU A 837 101.14 73.70 -35.68
CA LEU A 837 101.24 74.46 -36.92
C LEU A 837 99.94 75.20 -37.24
N PHE A 838 98.78 74.56 -37.10
CA PHE A 838 97.49 75.24 -37.26
C PHE A 838 97.29 76.35 -36.22
N ILE A 839 97.69 76.15 -34.95
CA ILE A 839 97.69 77.21 -33.93
C ILE A 839 98.64 78.36 -34.31
N LYS A 840 99.81 78.07 -34.87
CA LYS A 840 100.78 79.08 -35.34
C LYS A 840 100.23 79.88 -36.52
N ILE A 841 99.69 79.21 -37.53
CA ILE A 841 98.97 79.81 -38.68
C ILE A 841 97.82 80.71 -38.18
N GLN A 842 97.00 80.22 -37.25
CA GLN A 842 95.88 80.96 -36.68
C GLN A 842 96.35 82.21 -35.92
N ASN A 843 97.44 82.11 -35.15
CA ASN A 843 98.03 83.24 -34.45
C ASN A 843 98.62 84.30 -35.40
N ASP A 844 99.28 83.89 -36.49
CA ASP A 844 99.83 84.82 -37.47
C ASP A 844 98.74 85.45 -38.37
N LEU A 845 97.65 84.73 -38.67
CA LEU A 845 96.41 85.30 -39.23
C LEU A 845 95.75 86.31 -38.28
N ASN A 846 95.71 86.03 -36.97
CA ASN A 846 95.20 86.96 -35.96
C ASN A 846 96.06 88.22 -35.85
N LYS A 847 97.40 88.11 -35.96
CA LYS A 847 98.30 89.28 -36.07
C LYS A 847 98.03 90.09 -37.33
N LEU A 848 97.89 89.42 -38.49
CA LEU A 848 97.58 90.09 -39.76
C LEU A 848 96.28 90.89 -39.65
N LYS A 849 95.26 90.31 -39.03
CA LYS A 849 93.98 90.98 -38.73
C LYS A 849 94.16 92.17 -37.79
N TYR A 850 94.92 92.03 -36.71
CA TYR A 850 95.24 93.15 -35.81
C TYR A 850 95.95 94.31 -36.52
N PHE A 851 96.89 94.02 -37.43
CA PHE A 851 97.54 95.05 -38.25
C PHE A 851 96.57 95.71 -39.25
N GLN A 852 95.61 94.98 -39.82
CA GLN A 852 94.54 95.54 -40.67
C GLN A 852 93.57 96.42 -39.86
N ASP A 853 93.21 96.01 -38.64
CA ASP A 853 92.34 96.74 -37.71
C ASP A 853 93.03 98.00 -37.09
N GLN A 854 94.36 98.08 -37.14
CA GLN A 854 95.12 99.30 -36.81
C GLN A 854 95.38 100.20 -38.03
N ALA A 855 95.70 99.63 -39.19
CA ALA A 855 95.97 100.39 -40.43
C ALA A 855 94.73 101.16 -40.95
N THR A 856 93.54 100.88 -40.42
CA THR A 856 92.27 101.56 -40.75
C THR A 856 91.88 102.67 -39.75
N LYS A 857 92.83 103.13 -38.91
CA LYS A 857 92.62 104.20 -37.91
C LYS A 857 93.59 105.39 -38.01
N LEU A 858 94.14 105.63 -39.21
CA LEU A 858 94.90 106.82 -39.59
C LEU A 858 94.40 107.36 -40.93
#